data_AF-A0A8D8NJY7-F1
#
_entry.id   AF-A0A8D8NJY7-F1
#
_cell.length_a   1.000
_cell.length_b   1.000
_cell.length_c   1.000
_cell.angle_alpha   90.00
_cell.angle_beta   90.00
_cell.angle_gamma   90.00
#
_symmetry.space_group_name_H-M   'P 1'
#
loop_
_entity.id
_entity.type
_entity.pdbx_description
1 polymer ?
#
loop_
_entity_poly.entity_id
_entity_poly.type
_entity_poly.pdbx_seq_one_letter_code
_entity_poly.pdbx_strand_id
1 'polypeptide(L)'
;MEQQIENIVGSNAYYDGSRVFAWLANLCGLSVDLVNFLITQFLALILASVFRSYLHPSKVTASTRHAIGLVIGLFFGYFCFGQQAIHIAGLPAVCYVVIRTQNPQIVQRLVMVVALAYLSCIHLHRQYYDYGSYSLDITGPLMIITQKVTSLAFSIHDGFTRDIKDLTASQQQHAIQKLPSALEFFSYTLHFQGLLAGPLIFYKDYIDFIEGYHILKQTAATNQAKYEIEKKVVHEPSPVKAVVRKVIASLVCALIFIKFATIYPIKAMKDDGFIGESGFMYSFWYMMMATTAVRFKYYFAWLMADAICNCSGFGFNGYERDGVTPRWDMVSNIDVWAFEFGTNFRNCINAWNTGTNRWLRMVVFERVPKRFGTVLTFSLSALWHGFYPGYYITFATGAFIVMAGRVARRLFRDHFQRTPFSRASYDVLTCLVTRVFMGYTTFPFVLLEFKASLRMYLNVFMCLHLVAAITVFILTKFVPRDGERARKGVRSSNEATADVAAGSPPEGCSTADKNGMTTNGNALTTATAAAAVTPLVNGKDHPKREPIAAATTTTVTSKTDRESDNLSNLIKEKIEQETRNIKEQIDKTVTGFVELKDDLMRMNENNEIFISAESLRKRQTAATKAAEAHHNGSTDHHHHNNHLPSRHLPGAVDGFLKKEIDALNALSTQVNVLPAVLSNGHAK
;
A
#
# COMPACT_ATOMS: atom_id res chain seq x y z
N MET A 1 26.04 -5.58 20.98
CA MET A 1 25.07 -4.74 20.24
C MET A 1 25.40 -4.71 18.76
N GLU A 2 26.65 -4.43 18.35
CA GLU A 2 27.10 -4.53 16.95
C GLU A 2 26.85 -5.90 16.30
N GLN A 3 27.14 -7.00 17.02
CA GLN A 3 26.86 -8.37 16.55
C GLN A 3 25.35 -8.72 16.43
N GLN A 4 24.49 -8.02 17.17
CA GLN A 4 23.03 -8.16 17.02
C GLN A 4 22.52 -7.36 15.82
N ILE A 5 23.13 -6.20 15.54
CA ILE A 5 22.82 -5.39 14.36
C ILE A 5 23.29 -6.10 13.08
N GLU A 6 24.50 -6.67 13.05
CA GLU A 6 24.98 -7.50 11.92
C GLU A 6 24.03 -8.68 11.62
N ASN A 7 23.45 -9.30 12.66
CA ASN A 7 22.49 -10.38 12.49
C ASN A 7 21.10 -9.94 12.01
N ILE A 8 20.73 -8.67 12.24
CA ILE A 8 19.48 -8.05 11.76
C ILE A 8 19.65 -7.55 10.30
N VAL A 9 20.86 -7.14 9.96
CA VAL A 9 21.18 -6.37 8.75
C VAL A 9 21.90 -7.20 7.68
N GLY A 10 22.47 -8.35 8.05
CA GLY A 10 23.22 -9.24 7.16
C GLY A 10 24.59 -8.66 6.84
N SER A 11 25.67 -9.35 7.23
CA SER A 11 27.01 -9.05 6.70
C SER A 11 27.03 -9.41 5.22
N ASN A 12 26.78 -8.44 4.36
CA ASN A 12 26.62 -8.67 2.92
C ASN A 12 28.00 -8.79 2.25
N ALA A 13 28.72 -9.88 2.55
CA ALA A 13 30.03 -10.20 1.98
C ALA A 13 29.99 -10.29 0.44
N TYR A 14 28.79 -10.51 -0.13
CA TYR A 14 28.53 -10.69 -1.55
C TYR A 14 27.73 -9.53 -2.19
N TYR A 15 27.78 -8.33 -1.59
CA TYR A 15 27.14 -7.16 -2.18
C TYR A 15 28.02 -6.49 -3.23
N ASP A 16 27.57 -6.55 -4.48
CA ASP A 16 28.24 -6.02 -5.68
C ASP A 16 27.89 -4.56 -6.00
N GLY A 17 26.89 -3.98 -5.32
CA GLY A 17 26.46 -2.61 -5.57
C GLY A 17 27.45 -1.55 -5.07
N SER A 18 27.08 -0.28 -5.27
CA SER A 18 27.95 0.84 -4.93
C SER A 18 28.33 0.87 -3.44
N ARG A 19 29.61 1.07 -3.13
CA ARG A 19 30.10 1.23 -1.74
C ARG A 19 30.36 2.69 -1.36
N VAL A 20 29.99 3.64 -2.22
CA VAL A 20 30.22 5.09 -2.03
C VAL A 20 29.64 5.59 -0.69
N PHE A 21 28.50 5.04 -0.24
CA PHE A 21 27.83 5.43 1.00
C PHE A 21 28.03 4.43 2.15
N ALA A 22 29.11 3.64 2.13
CA ALA A 22 29.41 2.70 3.23
C ALA A 22 29.61 3.43 4.57
N TRP A 23 30.16 4.65 4.56
CA TRP A 23 30.30 5.48 5.75
C TRP A 23 28.94 5.80 6.40
N LEU A 24 27.91 6.06 5.59
CA LEU A 24 26.56 6.36 6.06
C LEU A 24 25.87 5.10 6.59
N ALA A 25 26.10 3.96 5.93
CA ALA A 25 25.64 2.65 6.40
C ALA A 25 26.17 2.33 7.81
N ASN A 26 27.48 2.55 8.04
CA ASN A 26 28.10 2.38 9.35
C ASN A 26 27.53 3.35 10.39
N LEU A 27 27.30 4.62 10.03
CA LEU A 27 26.74 5.63 10.93
C LEU A 27 25.29 5.31 11.35
N CYS A 28 24.47 4.80 10.42
CA CYS A 28 23.07 4.48 10.67
C CYS A 28 22.86 3.06 11.22
N GLY A 29 23.88 2.21 11.26
CA GLY A 29 23.75 0.80 11.61
C GLY A 29 22.88 0.01 10.62
N LEU A 30 22.89 0.39 9.34
CA LEU A 30 22.14 -0.26 8.26
C LEU A 30 23.10 -0.91 7.27
N SER A 31 22.60 -1.84 6.45
CA SER A 31 23.41 -2.45 5.39
C SER A 31 23.56 -1.47 4.23
N VAL A 32 24.66 -1.60 3.51
CA VAL A 32 24.94 -0.75 2.34
C VAL A 32 23.84 -0.88 1.27
N ASP A 33 23.28 -2.08 1.07
CA ASP A 33 22.18 -2.30 0.13
C ASP A 33 20.90 -1.56 0.53
N LEU A 34 20.56 -1.54 1.83
CA LEU A 34 19.42 -0.78 2.35
C LEU A 34 19.65 0.73 2.17
N VAL A 35 20.84 1.23 2.49
CA VAL A 35 21.18 2.64 2.30
C VAL A 35 21.10 3.05 0.83
N ASN A 36 21.65 2.25 -0.07
CA ASN A 36 21.58 2.52 -1.51
C ASN A 36 20.14 2.51 -2.04
N PHE A 37 19.32 1.58 -1.56
CA PHE A 37 17.90 1.56 -1.88
C PHE A 37 17.21 2.85 -1.40
N LEU A 38 17.42 3.26 -0.15
CA LEU A 38 16.83 4.48 0.40
C LEU A 38 17.25 5.73 -0.39
N ILE A 39 18.55 5.90 -0.63
CA ILE A 39 19.09 7.02 -1.42
C ILE A 39 18.43 7.04 -2.80
N THR A 40 18.31 5.89 -3.45
CA THR A 40 17.70 5.80 -4.78
C THR A 40 16.21 6.13 -4.75
N GLN A 41 15.46 5.74 -3.72
CA GLN A 41 14.05 6.11 -3.57
C GLN A 41 13.87 7.63 -3.39
N PHE A 42 14.68 8.27 -2.56
CA PHE A 42 14.63 9.73 -2.37
C PHE A 42 15.05 10.48 -3.65
N LEU A 43 16.11 10.02 -4.32
CA LEU A 43 16.54 10.59 -5.60
C LEU A 43 15.48 10.39 -6.69
N ALA A 44 14.84 9.22 -6.74
CA ALA A 44 13.72 8.94 -7.64
C ALA A 44 12.55 9.89 -7.40
N LEU A 45 12.25 10.24 -6.15
CA LEU A 45 11.19 11.19 -5.84
C LEU A 45 11.50 12.61 -6.36
N ILE A 46 12.74 13.06 -6.20
CA ILE A 46 13.22 14.34 -6.75
C ILE A 46 13.15 14.31 -8.28
N LEU A 47 13.70 13.28 -8.90
CA LEU A 47 13.70 13.11 -10.36
C LEU A 47 12.29 12.94 -10.93
N ALA A 48 11.34 12.37 -10.19
CA ALA A 48 9.94 12.28 -10.59
C ALA A 48 9.30 13.67 -10.74
N SER A 49 9.58 14.60 -9.81
CA SER A 49 9.14 15.99 -9.91
C SER A 49 9.73 16.70 -11.14
N VAL A 50 11.02 16.48 -11.40
CA VAL A 50 11.72 16.98 -12.61
C VAL A 50 11.09 16.39 -13.88
N PHE A 51 10.82 15.09 -13.89
CA PHE A 51 10.21 14.37 -15.00
C PHE A 51 8.81 14.90 -15.32
N ARG A 52 8.01 15.22 -14.30
CA ARG A 52 6.69 15.84 -14.47
C ARG A 52 6.78 17.26 -15.02
N SER A 53 7.71 18.06 -14.51
CA SER A 53 7.76 19.51 -14.75
C SER A 53 8.49 19.88 -16.05
N TYR A 54 9.67 19.32 -16.27
CA TYR A 54 10.55 19.67 -17.41
C TYR A 54 10.36 18.73 -18.59
N LEU A 55 10.12 17.45 -18.33
CA LEU A 55 9.91 16.45 -19.39
C LEU A 55 8.43 16.26 -19.72
N HIS A 56 7.57 17.21 -19.37
CA HIS A 56 6.13 17.15 -19.61
C HIS A 56 5.79 16.78 -21.08
N PRO A 57 4.75 15.96 -21.36
CA PRO A 57 4.40 15.55 -22.73
C PRO A 57 4.16 16.71 -23.70
N SER A 58 3.72 17.88 -23.20
CA SER A 58 3.54 19.08 -24.03
C SER A 58 4.84 19.82 -24.38
N LYS A 59 5.95 19.51 -23.71
CA LYS A 59 7.26 20.18 -23.89
C LYS A 59 8.26 19.31 -24.65
N VAL A 60 8.14 17.99 -24.53
CA VAL A 60 9.17 17.04 -24.93
C VAL A 60 8.53 15.82 -25.59
N THR A 61 9.21 15.25 -26.59
CA THR A 61 8.73 14.07 -27.33
C THR A 61 8.66 12.82 -26.45
N ALA A 62 7.76 11.90 -26.80
CA ALA A 62 7.63 10.60 -26.14
C ALA A 62 8.95 9.81 -26.14
N SER A 63 9.70 9.82 -27.25
CA SER A 63 11.01 9.17 -27.35
C SER A 63 12.01 9.69 -26.33
N THR A 64 12.03 11.00 -26.09
CA THR A 64 12.93 11.61 -25.09
C THR A 64 12.53 11.23 -23.67
N ARG A 65 11.22 11.23 -23.36
CA ARG A 65 10.69 10.76 -22.08
C ARG A 65 11.05 9.28 -21.84
N HIS A 66 10.92 8.43 -22.86
CA HIS A 66 11.35 7.04 -22.78
C HIS A 66 12.85 6.90 -22.55
N ALA A 67 13.68 7.62 -23.32
CA ALA A 67 15.12 7.53 -23.23
C ALA A 67 15.63 7.95 -21.84
N ILE A 68 15.16 9.10 -21.33
CA ILE A 68 15.58 9.59 -20.02
C ILE A 68 15.09 8.66 -18.90
N GLY A 69 13.83 8.20 -18.96
CA GLY A 69 13.29 7.26 -17.98
C GLY A 69 14.09 5.95 -17.93
N LEU A 70 14.52 5.44 -19.09
CA LEU A 70 15.35 4.25 -19.25
C LEU A 70 16.76 4.46 -18.70
N VAL A 71 17.43 5.57 -19.07
CA VAL A 71 18.81 5.86 -18.65
C VAL A 71 18.90 5.99 -17.12
N ILE A 72 17.98 6.72 -16.49
CA ILE A 72 17.94 6.85 -15.02
C ILE A 72 17.70 5.48 -14.38
N GLY A 73 16.81 4.68 -14.94
CA GLY A 73 16.52 3.34 -14.43
C GLY A 73 17.71 2.40 -14.52
N LEU A 74 18.42 2.38 -15.64
CA LEU A 74 19.67 1.61 -15.80
C LEU A 74 20.73 2.06 -14.79
N PHE A 75 20.89 3.37 -14.59
CA PHE A 75 21.80 3.92 -13.59
C PHE A 75 21.42 3.46 -12.17
N PHE A 76 20.14 3.52 -11.80
CA PHE A 76 19.66 3.04 -10.50
C PHE A 76 19.87 1.54 -10.32
N GLY A 77 19.61 0.73 -11.34
CA GLY A 77 19.89 -0.70 -11.33
C GLY A 77 21.37 -0.98 -11.08
N TYR A 78 22.27 -0.32 -11.82
CA TYR A 78 23.71 -0.50 -11.65
C TYR A 78 24.22 0.02 -10.30
N PHE A 79 23.74 1.18 -9.85
CA PHE A 79 24.11 1.73 -8.55
C PHE A 79 23.74 0.80 -7.39
N CYS A 80 22.52 0.24 -7.41
CA CYS A 80 22.03 -0.64 -6.35
C CYS A 80 22.58 -2.07 -6.41
N PHE A 81 22.91 -2.60 -7.59
CA PHE A 81 23.22 -4.03 -7.75
C PHE A 81 24.55 -4.33 -8.45
N GLY A 82 25.27 -3.32 -8.93
CA GLY A 82 26.58 -3.47 -9.56
C GLY A 82 26.53 -4.38 -10.80
N GLN A 83 27.46 -5.32 -10.89
CA GLN A 83 27.57 -6.25 -12.03
C GLN A 83 26.31 -7.11 -12.22
N GLN A 84 25.58 -7.41 -11.14
CA GLN A 84 24.31 -8.16 -11.20
C GLN A 84 23.23 -7.43 -12.01
N ALA A 85 23.36 -6.11 -12.23
CA ALA A 85 22.46 -5.33 -13.07
C ALA A 85 22.42 -5.83 -14.52
N ILE A 86 23.40 -6.63 -14.97
CA ILE A 86 23.33 -7.33 -16.25
C ILE A 86 22.05 -8.17 -16.36
N HIS A 87 21.57 -8.75 -15.27
CA HIS A 87 20.34 -9.54 -15.28
C HIS A 87 19.08 -8.67 -15.43
N ILE A 88 19.08 -7.46 -14.86
CA ILE A 88 18.00 -6.47 -15.05
C ILE A 88 17.83 -6.15 -16.54
N ALA A 89 18.91 -6.05 -17.30
CA ALA A 89 18.85 -5.82 -18.75
C ALA A 89 18.65 -7.13 -19.56
N GLY A 90 19.25 -8.23 -19.12
CA GLY A 90 19.28 -9.51 -19.82
C GLY A 90 17.91 -10.19 -19.91
N LEU A 91 17.18 -10.31 -18.79
CA LEU A 91 15.84 -10.89 -18.77
C LEU A 91 14.88 -10.23 -19.79
N PRO A 92 14.68 -8.89 -19.76
CA PRO A 92 13.80 -8.25 -20.72
C PRO A 92 14.35 -8.36 -22.15
N ALA A 93 15.68 -8.31 -22.36
CA ALA A 93 16.26 -8.47 -23.69
C ALA A 93 15.94 -9.83 -24.32
N VAL A 94 16.11 -10.93 -23.59
CA VAL A 94 15.75 -12.27 -24.08
C VAL A 94 14.24 -12.35 -24.37
N CYS A 95 13.40 -11.83 -23.48
CA CYS A 95 11.96 -11.78 -23.72
C CYS A 95 11.59 -10.93 -24.95
N TYR A 96 12.31 -9.83 -25.21
CA TYR A 96 12.08 -9.00 -26.39
C TYR A 96 12.34 -9.75 -27.69
N VAL A 97 13.45 -10.51 -27.74
CA VAL A 97 13.78 -11.36 -28.89
C VAL A 97 12.65 -12.37 -29.15
N VAL A 98 12.13 -13.01 -28.10
CA VAL A 98 10.99 -13.93 -28.21
C VAL A 98 9.75 -13.20 -28.73
N ILE A 99 9.42 -12.01 -28.19
CA ILE A 99 8.27 -11.20 -28.63
C ILE A 99 8.38 -10.81 -30.11
N ARG A 100 9.57 -10.51 -30.60
CA ARG A 100 9.80 -10.04 -31.97
C ARG A 100 9.91 -11.15 -33.01
N THR A 101 10.28 -12.37 -32.60
CA THR A 101 10.57 -13.47 -33.53
C THR A 101 9.48 -14.54 -33.58
N GLN A 102 8.68 -14.68 -32.53
CA GLN A 102 7.72 -15.78 -32.40
C GLN A 102 6.31 -15.40 -32.85
N ASN A 103 5.52 -16.40 -33.26
CA ASN A 103 4.14 -16.21 -33.69
C ASN A 103 3.27 -15.70 -32.50
N PRO A 104 2.43 -14.66 -32.70
CA PRO A 104 1.53 -14.15 -31.67
C PRO A 104 0.61 -15.18 -31.01
N GLN A 105 0.34 -16.33 -31.65
CA GLN A 105 -0.46 -17.44 -31.10
C GLN A 105 0.19 -18.14 -29.89
N ILE A 106 1.52 -18.14 -29.82
CA ILE A 106 2.28 -18.87 -28.79
C ILE A 106 3.22 -17.98 -27.96
N VAL A 107 3.41 -16.72 -28.37
CA VAL A 107 4.36 -15.77 -27.76
C VAL A 107 4.19 -15.64 -26.24
N GLN A 108 2.96 -15.55 -25.75
CA GLN A 108 2.61 -15.44 -24.34
C GLN A 108 3.08 -16.64 -23.52
N ARG A 109 3.00 -17.84 -24.09
CA ARG A 109 3.45 -19.07 -23.43
C ARG A 109 4.98 -19.13 -23.41
N LEU A 110 5.62 -18.82 -24.54
CA LEU A 110 7.08 -18.83 -24.65
C LEU A 110 7.72 -17.78 -23.73
N VAL A 111 7.21 -16.55 -23.72
CA VAL A 111 7.70 -15.50 -22.82
C VAL A 111 7.48 -15.87 -21.36
N MET A 112 6.34 -16.49 -21.00
CA MET A 112 6.10 -16.99 -19.65
C MET A 112 7.14 -18.03 -19.23
N VAL A 113 7.42 -19.02 -20.09
CA VAL A 113 8.43 -20.06 -19.81
C VAL A 113 9.82 -19.45 -19.68
N VAL A 114 10.23 -18.61 -20.64
CA VAL A 114 11.56 -17.97 -20.64
C VAL A 114 11.74 -17.08 -19.41
N ALA A 115 10.77 -16.22 -19.10
CA ALA A 115 10.89 -15.29 -17.99
C ALA A 115 10.91 -16.01 -16.64
N LEU A 116 10.04 -17.00 -16.43
CA LEU A 116 10.04 -17.79 -15.20
C LEU A 116 11.28 -18.69 -15.09
N ALA A 117 11.77 -19.29 -16.17
CA ALA A 117 12.98 -20.10 -16.14
C ALA A 117 14.20 -19.25 -15.78
N TYR A 118 14.35 -18.08 -16.41
CA TYR A 118 15.42 -17.15 -16.10
C TYR A 118 15.35 -16.68 -14.64
N LEU A 119 14.19 -16.22 -14.19
CA LEU A 119 13.97 -15.81 -12.81
C LEU A 119 14.26 -16.97 -11.83
N SER A 120 13.88 -18.18 -12.20
CA SER A 120 14.13 -19.39 -11.41
C SER A 120 15.62 -19.68 -11.26
N CYS A 121 16.41 -19.57 -12.34
CA CYS A 121 17.85 -19.71 -12.28
C CYS A 121 18.48 -18.71 -11.31
N ILE A 122 18.04 -17.45 -11.33
CA ILE A 122 18.56 -16.43 -10.41
C ILE A 122 18.13 -16.68 -8.97
N HIS A 123 16.89 -17.12 -8.73
CA HIS A 123 16.46 -17.52 -7.38
C HIS A 123 17.27 -18.70 -6.84
N LEU A 124 17.52 -19.74 -7.66
CA LEU A 124 18.32 -20.90 -7.27
C LEU A 124 19.79 -20.52 -7.03
N HIS A 125 20.34 -19.66 -7.89
CA HIS A 125 21.69 -19.13 -7.70
C HIS A 125 21.78 -18.38 -6.35
N ARG A 126 20.85 -17.47 -6.07
CA ARG A 126 20.76 -16.77 -4.77
C ARG A 126 20.69 -17.73 -3.59
N GLN A 127 19.84 -18.74 -3.68
CA GLN A 127 19.71 -19.71 -2.61
C GLN A 127 20.99 -20.50 -2.36
N TYR A 128 21.79 -20.72 -3.39
CA TYR A 128 23.05 -21.42 -3.27
C TYR A 128 24.11 -20.58 -2.55
N TYR A 129 24.24 -19.28 -2.88
CA TYR A 129 25.30 -18.43 -2.31
C TYR A 129 24.88 -17.59 -1.09
N ASP A 130 23.59 -17.31 -0.88
CA ASP A 130 23.05 -16.46 0.22
C ASP A 130 21.71 -17.02 0.76
N TYR A 131 21.77 -18.24 1.34
CA TYR A 131 20.58 -18.95 1.80
C TYR A 131 19.91 -18.29 3.02
N GLY A 132 18.61 -17.96 2.92
CA GLY A 132 17.79 -17.50 4.04
C GLY A 132 18.00 -16.03 4.42
N SER A 133 18.70 -15.27 3.58
CA SER A 133 18.95 -13.85 3.75
C SER A 133 17.82 -12.98 3.22
N TYR A 134 17.64 -11.83 3.85
CA TYR A 134 16.67 -10.78 3.48
C TYR A 134 17.32 -9.55 2.86
N SER A 135 18.57 -9.68 2.40
CA SER A 135 19.29 -8.67 1.64
C SER A 135 18.43 -8.17 0.47
N LEU A 136 18.49 -6.86 0.20
CA LEU A 136 17.91 -6.30 -1.02
C LEU A 136 18.79 -6.72 -2.19
N ASP A 137 18.23 -7.57 -3.05
CA ASP A 137 18.97 -8.19 -4.14
C ASP A 137 18.28 -8.00 -5.49
N ILE A 138 18.96 -8.47 -6.52
CA ILE A 138 18.53 -8.35 -7.92
C ILE A 138 17.19 -9.05 -8.20
N THR A 139 16.80 -10.05 -7.40
CA THR A 139 15.54 -10.78 -7.64
C THR A 139 14.31 -9.90 -7.48
N GLY A 140 14.32 -8.88 -6.62
CA GLY A 140 13.21 -7.92 -6.48
C GLY A 140 12.82 -7.23 -7.79
N PRO A 141 13.74 -6.49 -8.44
CA PRO A 141 13.50 -5.92 -9.76
C PRO A 141 13.16 -6.96 -10.84
N LEU A 142 13.83 -8.12 -10.85
CA LEU A 142 13.56 -9.18 -11.83
C LEU A 142 12.15 -9.74 -11.69
N MET A 143 11.64 -9.86 -10.47
CA MET A 143 10.27 -10.27 -10.19
C MET A 143 9.26 -9.30 -10.83
N ILE A 144 9.45 -7.98 -10.69
CA ILE A 144 8.59 -6.98 -11.35
C ILE A 144 8.75 -7.00 -12.88
N ILE A 145 9.97 -7.12 -13.39
CA ILE A 145 10.23 -7.20 -14.84
C ILE A 145 9.54 -8.44 -15.43
N THR A 146 9.61 -9.59 -14.76
CA THR A 146 8.91 -10.83 -15.15
C THR A 146 7.42 -10.59 -15.31
N GLN A 147 6.80 -9.86 -14.38
CA GLN A 147 5.38 -9.51 -14.49
C GLN A 147 5.12 -8.62 -15.69
N LYS A 148 5.93 -7.57 -15.89
CA LYS A 148 5.80 -6.63 -17.02
C LYS A 148 5.90 -7.35 -18.38
N VAL A 149 6.95 -8.14 -18.60
CA VAL A 149 7.18 -8.81 -19.89
C VAL A 149 6.13 -9.88 -20.18
N THR A 150 5.71 -10.64 -19.17
CA THR A 150 4.67 -11.66 -19.35
C THR A 150 3.31 -11.02 -19.59
N SER A 151 2.92 -10.00 -18.82
CA SER A 151 1.69 -9.24 -19.07
C SER A 151 1.63 -8.69 -20.49
N LEU A 152 2.72 -8.06 -20.95
CA LEU A 152 2.82 -7.56 -22.32
C LEU A 152 2.65 -8.67 -23.36
N ALA A 153 3.30 -9.83 -23.18
CA ALA A 153 3.17 -10.94 -24.12
C ALA A 153 1.73 -11.50 -24.17
N PHE A 154 1.04 -11.58 -23.03
CA PHE A 154 -0.37 -11.96 -22.98
C PHE A 154 -1.29 -10.92 -23.64
N SER A 155 -1.01 -9.63 -23.46
CA SER A 155 -1.70 -8.53 -24.12
C SER A 155 -1.52 -8.52 -25.64
N ILE A 156 -0.32 -8.87 -26.14
CA ILE A 156 -0.02 -9.02 -27.57
C ILE A 156 -0.81 -10.20 -28.14
N HIS A 157 -0.78 -11.36 -27.49
CA HIS A 157 -1.59 -12.50 -27.89
C HIS A 157 -3.07 -12.11 -27.98
N ASP A 158 -3.64 -11.52 -26.93
CA ASP A 158 -5.05 -11.12 -26.92
C ASP A 158 -5.41 -10.12 -28.03
N GLY A 159 -4.52 -9.19 -28.38
CA GLY A 159 -4.80 -8.19 -29.41
C GLY A 159 -4.63 -8.67 -30.86
N PHE A 160 -3.73 -9.63 -31.11
CA PHE A 160 -3.45 -10.13 -32.45
C PHE A 160 -4.20 -11.43 -32.81
N THR A 161 -4.61 -12.23 -31.83
CA THR A 161 -5.11 -13.60 -32.09
C THR A 161 -6.52 -13.89 -31.63
N ARG A 162 -7.05 -13.11 -30.69
CA ARG A 162 -8.38 -13.37 -30.11
C ARG A 162 -9.39 -12.35 -30.59
N ASP A 163 -10.62 -12.81 -30.80
CA ASP A 163 -11.74 -11.92 -31.04
C ASP A 163 -12.09 -11.12 -29.78
N ILE A 164 -12.38 -9.83 -29.95
CA ILE A 164 -12.74 -8.92 -28.86
C ILE A 164 -13.90 -9.46 -28.02
N LYS A 165 -14.87 -10.13 -28.65
CA LYS A 165 -16.06 -10.72 -27.98
C LYS A 165 -15.70 -11.81 -26.96
N ASP A 166 -14.56 -12.48 -27.13
CA ASP A 166 -14.12 -13.58 -26.25
C ASP A 166 -13.22 -13.07 -25.11
N LEU A 167 -12.84 -11.79 -25.13
CA LEU A 167 -12.01 -11.16 -24.13
C LEU A 167 -12.87 -10.65 -22.96
N THR A 168 -12.35 -10.77 -21.74
CA THR A 168 -12.93 -10.04 -20.60
C THR A 168 -12.72 -8.53 -20.78
N ALA A 169 -13.54 -7.68 -20.15
CA ALA A 169 -13.38 -6.22 -20.24
C ALA A 169 -11.94 -5.76 -19.88
N SER A 170 -11.33 -6.40 -18.89
CA SER A 170 -9.93 -6.16 -18.51
C SER A 170 -8.95 -6.57 -19.62
N GLN A 171 -9.18 -7.70 -20.29
CA GLN A 171 -8.34 -8.14 -21.42
C GLN A 171 -8.48 -7.21 -22.62
N GLN A 172 -9.70 -6.78 -22.94
CA GLN A 172 -9.96 -5.82 -24.02
C GLN A 172 -9.22 -4.50 -23.79
N GLN A 173 -9.26 -3.96 -22.56
CA GLN A 173 -8.59 -2.71 -22.22
C GLN A 173 -7.08 -2.77 -22.43
N HIS A 174 -6.45 -3.92 -22.19
CA HIS A 174 -5.00 -4.09 -22.27
C HIS A 174 -4.53 -4.80 -23.54
N ALA A 175 -5.43 -5.14 -24.47
CA ALA A 175 -5.07 -5.79 -25.73
C ALA A 175 -4.17 -4.87 -26.58
N ILE A 176 -3.13 -5.46 -27.18
CA ILE A 176 -2.12 -4.73 -27.95
C ILE A 176 -2.15 -5.21 -29.40
N GLN A 177 -2.37 -4.27 -30.32
CA GLN A 177 -2.46 -4.53 -31.76
C GLN A 177 -1.26 -4.00 -32.54
N LYS A 178 -0.29 -3.39 -31.85
CA LYS A 178 0.97 -2.90 -32.43
C LYS A 178 2.12 -3.32 -31.54
N LEU A 179 3.13 -3.97 -32.11
CA LEU A 179 4.30 -4.40 -31.35
C LEU A 179 5.14 -3.20 -30.88
N PRO A 180 5.69 -3.24 -29.65
CA PRO A 180 6.53 -2.19 -29.12
C PRO A 180 7.87 -2.10 -29.86
N SER A 181 8.32 -0.87 -30.13
CA SER A 181 9.70 -0.59 -30.48
C SER A 181 10.64 -0.98 -29.34
N ALA A 182 11.94 -1.09 -29.62
CA ALA A 182 12.92 -1.44 -28.59
C ALA A 182 12.96 -0.38 -27.48
N LEU A 183 12.90 0.89 -27.85
CA LEU A 183 12.89 2.01 -26.90
C LEU A 183 11.67 1.96 -25.98
N GLU A 184 10.46 1.77 -26.53
CA GLU A 184 9.24 1.64 -25.73
C GLU A 184 9.30 0.43 -24.78
N PHE A 185 9.76 -0.72 -25.29
CA PHE A 185 9.85 -1.95 -24.50
C PHE A 185 10.86 -1.85 -23.34
N PHE A 186 12.08 -1.42 -23.63
CA PHE A 186 13.12 -1.30 -22.60
C PHE A 186 12.79 -0.19 -21.62
N SER A 187 12.25 0.94 -22.08
CA SER A 187 11.81 1.98 -21.17
C SER A 187 10.63 1.54 -20.30
N TYR A 188 9.65 0.81 -20.85
CA TYR A 188 8.56 0.22 -20.06
C TYR A 188 9.07 -0.70 -18.94
N THR A 189 9.97 -1.61 -19.30
CA THR A 189 10.51 -2.59 -18.35
C THR A 189 11.40 -1.95 -17.30
N LEU A 190 12.23 -0.98 -17.69
CA LEU A 190 13.34 -0.47 -16.87
C LEU A 190 13.19 0.98 -16.39
N HIS A 191 12.05 1.64 -16.57
CA HIS A 191 11.86 3.01 -16.09
C HIS A 191 12.10 3.15 -14.58
N PHE A 192 12.75 4.26 -14.19
CA PHE A 192 13.20 4.48 -12.81
C PHE A 192 12.07 4.53 -11.78
N GLN A 193 10.87 5.01 -12.13
CA GLN A 193 9.75 5.16 -11.19
C GLN A 193 9.33 3.82 -10.57
N GLY A 194 9.47 2.73 -11.33
CA GLY A 194 8.94 1.43 -10.98
C GLY A 194 9.97 0.30 -10.91
N LEU A 195 11.27 0.59 -11.01
CA LEU A 195 12.30 -0.46 -11.14
C LEU A 195 12.59 -1.17 -9.81
N LEU A 196 12.80 -0.41 -8.72
CA LEU A 196 13.31 -1.00 -7.47
C LEU A 196 12.24 -1.67 -6.61
N ALA A 197 11.15 -0.95 -6.33
CA ALA A 197 10.04 -1.41 -5.49
C ALA A 197 8.66 -1.12 -6.12
N GLY A 198 8.69 -0.75 -7.41
CA GLY A 198 7.56 -0.21 -8.15
C GLY A 198 6.29 -1.07 -8.10
N PRO A 199 5.10 -0.45 -8.08
CA PRO A 199 3.89 -1.16 -8.44
C PRO A 199 4.02 -1.76 -9.84
N LEU A 200 3.33 -2.88 -10.09
CA LEU A 200 3.20 -3.39 -11.45
C LEU A 200 2.30 -2.48 -12.28
N ILE A 201 2.87 -1.97 -13.37
CA ILE A 201 2.21 -1.13 -14.36
C ILE A 201 2.06 -1.92 -15.66
N PHE A 202 0.89 -1.87 -16.29
CA PHE A 202 0.68 -2.49 -17.60
C PHE A 202 1.17 -1.62 -18.73
N TYR A 203 1.59 -2.25 -19.83
CA TYR A 203 2.23 -1.58 -20.96
C TYR A 203 1.38 -0.43 -21.53
N LYS A 204 0.07 -0.65 -21.75
CA LYS A 204 -0.81 0.39 -22.30
C LYS A 204 -0.92 1.61 -21.39
N ASP A 205 -1.08 1.39 -20.08
CA ASP A 205 -1.11 2.46 -19.10
C ASP A 205 0.20 3.26 -19.10
N TYR A 206 1.34 2.58 -19.28
CA TYR A 206 2.66 3.20 -19.38
C TYR A 206 2.84 4.03 -20.65
N ILE A 207 2.39 3.54 -21.81
CA ILE A 207 2.41 4.33 -23.05
C ILE A 207 1.50 5.55 -22.93
N ASP A 208 0.27 5.37 -22.45
CA ASP A 208 -0.68 6.47 -22.21
C ASP A 208 -0.06 7.55 -21.29
N PHE A 209 0.75 7.16 -20.30
CA PHE A 209 1.49 8.09 -19.42
C PHE A 209 2.66 8.79 -20.10
N ILE A 210 3.45 8.09 -20.90
CA ILE A 210 4.59 8.69 -21.59
C ILE A 210 4.10 9.66 -22.67
N GLU A 211 3.03 9.33 -23.38
CA GLU A 211 2.44 10.18 -24.42
C GLU A 211 1.55 11.31 -23.85
N GLY A 212 1.12 11.20 -22.59
CA GLY A 212 0.30 12.22 -21.92
C GLY A 212 -1.21 12.07 -22.12
N TYR A 213 -1.67 10.95 -22.69
CA TYR A 213 -3.09 10.66 -22.89
C TYR A 213 -3.79 10.15 -21.61
N HIS A 214 -3.04 9.74 -20.58
CA HIS A 214 -3.62 9.14 -19.37
C HIS A 214 -4.56 10.09 -18.61
N ILE A 215 -4.23 11.38 -18.51
CA ILE A 215 -5.07 12.36 -17.81
C ILE A 215 -6.37 12.60 -18.57
N LEU A 216 -6.29 12.71 -19.90
CA LEU A 216 -7.45 12.92 -20.77
C LEU A 216 -8.43 11.75 -20.66
N LYS A 217 -7.91 10.52 -20.76
CA LYS A 217 -8.70 9.29 -20.66
C LYS A 217 -9.42 9.18 -19.32
N GLN A 218 -8.74 9.46 -18.21
CA GLN A 218 -9.32 9.35 -16.87
C GLN A 218 -10.33 10.46 -16.56
N THR A 219 -10.10 11.66 -17.11
CA THR A 219 -11.05 12.78 -17.01
C THR A 219 -12.32 12.50 -17.81
N ALA A 220 -12.18 11.97 -19.03
CA ALA A 220 -13.31 11.56 -19.86
C ALA A 220 -14.11 10.40 -19.24
N ALA A 221 -13.45 9.43 -18.63
CA ALA A 221 -14.11 8.30 -17.97
C ALA A 221 -14.90 8.69 -16.72
N THR A 222 -14.43 9.71 -15.97
CA THR A 222 -15.12 10.22 -14.77
C THR A 222 -16.34 11.05 -15.13
N ASN A 223 -16.29 11.81 -16.23
CA ASN A 223 -17.36 12.67 -16.69
C ASN A 223 -18.31 11.95 -17.66
N GLN A 224 -19.10 10.98 -17.17
CA GLN A 224 -20.21 10.37 -17.93
C GLN A 224 -21.30 11.37 -18.40
N ALA A 225 -21.15 12.67 -18.13
CA ALA A 225 -21.96 13.74 -18.68
C ALA A 225 -21.34 14.32 -19.96
N LYS A 226 -21.79 13.79 -21.10
CA LYS A 226 -22.03 14.45 -22.40
C LYS A 226 -21.66 15.95 -22.47
N TYR A 227 -20.39 16.33 -22.64
CA TYR A 227 -20.02 17.69 -23.07
C TYR A 227 -18.76 17.70 -23.93
N GLU A 228 -18.84 18.48 -25.00
CA GLU A 228 -17.88 18.70 -26.07
C GLU A 228 -16.43 18.84 -25.56
N ILE A 229 -15.57 17.88 -25.93
CA ILE A 229 -14.14 17.82 -25.56
C ILE A 229 -13.30 18.83 -26.37
N GLU A 230 -13.91 19.72 -27.16
CA GLU A 230 -13.12 20.56 -28.06
C GLU A 230 -12.47 21.79 -27.41
N LYS A 231 -12.88 22.27 -26.23
CA LYS A 231 -12.37 23.57 -25.71
C LYS A 231 -12.27 23.76 -24.19
N LYS A 232 -11.92 22.74 -23.40
CA LYS A 232 -11.49 22.96 -22.00
C LYS A 232 -10.05 22.54 -21.79
N VAL A 233 -9.20 23.51 -21.44
CA VAL A 233 -7.87 23.28 -20.89
C VAL A 233 -8.02 22.31 -19.72
N VAL A 234 -7.58 21.06 -19.89
CA VAL A 234 -7.62 20.06 -18.82
C VAL A 234 -6.53 20.44 -17.83
N HIS A 235 -6.94 21.09 -16.73
CA HIS A 235 -6.02 21.47 -15.67
C HIS A 235 -5.51 20.20 -14.98
N GLU A 236 -4.22 19.92 -15.11
CA GLU A 236 -3.64 18.76 -14.44
C GLU A 236 -3.75 18.90 -12.91
N PRO A 237 -4.30 17.92 -12.20
CA PRO A 237 -4.38 17.99 -10.75
C PRO A 237 -2.99 17.95 -10.12
N SER A 238 -2.83 18.67 -9.01
CA SER A 238 -1.59 18.65 -8.24
C SER A 238 -1.45 17.33 -7.48
N PRO A 239 -0.32 16.60 -7.60
CA PRO A 239 -0.07 15.38 -6.84
C PRO A 239 0.44 15.65 -5.42
N VAL A 240 0.80 16.89 -5.06
CA VAL A 240 1.58 17.21 -3.85
C VAL A 240 0.95 16.65 -2.58
N LYS A 241 -0.36 16.87 -2.38
CA LYS A 241 -1.07 16.37 -1.19
C LYS A 241 -1.01 14.83 -1.09
N ALA A 242 -1.20 14.14 -2.21
CA ALA A 242 -1.15 12.68 -2.25
C ALA A 242 0.28 12.15 -2.00
N VAL A 243 1.28 12.80 -2.61
CA VAL A 243 2.69 12.45 -2.44
C VAL A 243 3.13 12.65 -1.00
N VAL A 244 2.90 13.83 -0.41
CA VAL A 244 3.26 14.12 0.99
C VAL A 244 2.61 13.13 1.95
N ARG A 245 1.31 12.82 1.77
CA ARG A 245 0.61 11.82 2.59
C ARG A 245 1.26 10.44 2.48
N LYS A 246 1.60 9.98 1.27
CA LYS A 246 2.22 8.66 1.05
C LYS A 246 3.65 8.61 1.59
N VAL A 247 4.44 9.67 1.44
CA VAL A 247 5.80 9.77 2.01
C VAL A 247 5.76 9.73 3.54
N ILE A 248 4.90 10.52 4.18
CA ILE A 248 4.75 10.50 5.64
C ILE A 248 4.32 9.10 6.11
N ALA A 249 3.30 8.51 5.48
CA ALA A 249 2.84 7.16 5.83
C ALA A 249 3.94 6.10 5.66
N SER A 250 4.73 6.21 4.58
CA SER A 250 5.89 5.36 4.32
C SER A 250 6.93 5.47 5.45
N LEU A 251 7.34 6.70 5.80
CA LEU A 251 8.32 6.95 6.87
C LEU A 251 7.83 6.43 8.24
N VAL A 252 6.55 6.63 8.57
CA VAL A 252 5.94 6.05 9.78
C VAL A 252 6.04 4.52 9.76
N CYS A 253 5.81 3.88 8.63
CA CYS A 253 5.96 2.43 8.49
C CYS A 253 7.43 1.98 8.70
N ALA A 254 8.40 2.72 8.17
CA ALA A 254 9.82 2.42 8.39
C ALA A 254 10.19 2.51 9.88
N LEU A 255 9.73 3.54 10.59
CA LEU A 255 9.97 3.69 12.04
C LEU A 255 9.35 2.54 12.85
N ILE A 256 8.12 2.15 12.51
CA ILE A 256 7.46 0.99 13.13
C ILE A 256 8.28 -0.29 12.86
N PHE A 257 8.74 -0.51 11.63
CA PHE A 257 9.57 -1.67 11.31
C PHE A 257 10.86 -1.70 12.12
N ILE A 258 11.63 -0.61 12.14
CA ILE A 258 12.91 -0.52 12.88
C ILE A 258 12.68 -0.80 14.37
N LYS A 259 11.62 -0.24 14.96
CA LYS A 259 11.30 -0.44 16.38
C LYS A 259 10.84 -1.86 16.69
N PHE A 260 9.92 -2.42 15.91
CA PHE A 260 9.28 -3.69 16.27
C PHE A 260 10.02 -4.92 15.74
N ALA A 261 10.82 -4.79 14.68
CA ALA A 261 11.63 -5.91 14.19
C ALA A 261 12.78 -6.27 15.14
N THR A 262 13.23 -5.34 15.98
CA THR A 262 14.22 -5.59 17.05
C THR A 262 13.58 -6.24 18.28
N ILE A 263 12.31 -5.92 18.57
CA ILE A 263 11.55 -6.51 19.69
C ILE A 263 11.04 -7.92 19.34
N TYR A 264 10.60 -8.14 18.10
CA TYR A 264 10.06 -9.40 17.61
C TYR A 264 10.89 -9.95 16.44
N PRO A 265 12.18 -10.31 16.66
CA PRO A 265 13.02 -10.86 15.61
C PRO A 265 12.45 -12.21 15.10
N ILE A 266 12.13 -12.27 13.80
CA ILE A 266 11.52 -13.47 13.20
C ILE A 266 12.37 -14.74 13.39
N LYS A 267 13.70 -14.58 13.48
CA LYS A 267 14.66 -15.68 13.67
C LYS A 267 14.45 -16.41 15.01
N ALA A 268 13.98 -15.73 16.05
CA ALA A 268 13.76 -16.34 17.36
C ALA A 268 12.76 -17.50 17.31
N MET A 269 11.82 -17.50 16.35
CA MET A 269 10.88 -18.61 16.15
C MET A 269 11.55 -19.92 15.69
N LYS A 270 12.82 -19.87 15.29
CA LYS A 270 13.61 -21.05 14.90
C LYS A 270 14.30 -21.70 16.11
N ASP A 271 14.50 -20.93 17.18
CA ASP A 271 15.35 -21.32 18.29
C ASP A 271 14.68 -22.39 19.15
N ASP A 272 15.43 -23.44 19.49
CA ASP A 272 14.90 -24.57 20.25
C ASP A 272 14.46 -24.16 21.66
N GLY A 273 15.20 -23.25 22.29
CA GLY A 273 14.82 -22.65 23.58
C GLY A 273 13.50 -21.89 23.49
N PHE A 274 13.29 -21.10 22.42
CA PHE A 274 12.03 -20.40 22.21
C PHE A 274 10.87 -21.39 22.12
N ILE A 275 10.97 -22.44 21.30
CA ILE A 275 9.88 -23.42 21.14
C ILE A 275 9.63 -24.21 22.43
N GLY A 276 10.70 -24.61 23.13
CA GLY A 276 10.61 -25.43 24.34
C GLY A 276 10.04 -24.69 25.55
N GLU A 277 10.34 -23.39 25.68
CA GLU A 277 9.93 -22.57 26.83
C GLU A 277 8.62 -21.81 26.58
N SER A 278 8.26 -21.57 25.32
CA SER A 278 7.08 -20.78 24.97
C SER A 278 5.80 -21.61 25.00
N GLY A 279 4.87 -21.24 25.88
CA GLY A 279 3.51 -21.78 25.85
C GLY A 279 2.76 -21.44 24.55
N PHE A 280 1.65 -22.16 24.31
CA PHE A 280 0.81 -22.00 23.12
C PHE A 280 0.42 -20.53 22.83
N MET A 281 -0.09 -19.83 23.84
CA MET A 281 -0.59 -18.45 23.68
C MET A 281 0.53 -17.47 23.34
N TYR A 282 1.69 -17.60 23.99
CA TYR A 282 2.83 -16.73 23.74
C TYR A 282 3.43 -17.00 22.35
N SER A 283 3.60 -18.26 21.96
CA SER A 283 4.06 -18.63 20.62
C SER A 283 3.15 -18.05 19.54
N PHE A 284 1.83 -18.13 19.75
CA PHE A 284 0.85 -17.60 18.81
C PHE A 284 0.91 -16.07 18.71
N TRP A 285 0.97 -15.38 19.86
CA TRP A 285 1.11 -13.93 19.94
C TRP A 285 2.40 -13.45 19.27
N TYR A 286 3.53 -14.06 19.62
CA TYR A 286 4.84 -13.73 19.08
C TYR A 286 4.86 -13.87 17.56
N MET A 287 4.31 -14.96 17.02
CA MET A 287 4.15 -15.16 15.59
C MET A 287 3.34 -14.05 14.93
N MET A 288 2.24 -13.59 15.55
CA MET A 288 1.44 -12.48 15.01
C MET A 288 2.23 -11.16 15.01
N MET A 289 2.95 -10.88 16.09
CA MET A 289 3.72 -9.65 16.23
C MET A 289 4.93 -9.62 15.29
N ALA A 290 5.68 -10.72 15.19
CA ALA A 290 6.85 -10.83 14.32
C ALA A 290 6.46 -10.71 12.83
N THR A 291 5.39 -11.39 12.39
CA THR A 291 4.89 -11.25 11.01
C THR A 291 4.37 -9.84 10.72
N THR A 292 3.68 -9.22 11.68
CA THR A 292 3.22 -7.84 11.56
C THR A 292 4.39 -6.86 11.48
N ALA A 293 5.41 -7.00 12.32
CA ALA A 293 6.60 -6.16 12.28
C ALA A 293 7.25 -6.20 10.90
N VAL A 294 7.53 -7.40 10.36
CA VAL A 294 8.14 -7.54 9.04
C VAL A 294 7.28 -6.96 7.92
N ARG A 295 5.95 -6.99 8.05
CA ARG A 295 5.04 -6.43 7.05
C ARG A 295 5.27 -4.93 6.79
N PHE A 296 5.60 -4.17 7.81
CA PHE A 296 5.79 -2.71 7.69
C PHE A 296 6.94 -2.31 6.76
N LYS A 297 7.96 -3.17 6.55
CA LYS A 297 9.01 -2.89 5.56
C LYS A 297 8.48 -2.85 4.13
N TYR A 298 7.48 -3.69 3.82
CA TYR A 298 6.82 -3.69 2.52
C TYR A 298 5.89 -2.50 2.35
N TYR A 299 5.20 -2.08 3.42
CA TYR A 299 4.41 -0.84 3.40
C TYR A 299 5.28 0.37 3.11
N PHE A 300 6.43 0.48 3.77
CA PHE A 300 7.41 1.52 3.49
C PHE A 300 7.77 1.54 1.99
N ALA A 301 8.27 0.41 1.48
CA ALA A 301 8.76 0.32 0.10
C ALA A 301 7.66 0.62 -0.94
N TRP A 302 6.47 0.05 -0.79
CA TRP A 302 5.37 0.25 -1.73
C TRP A 302 4.74 1.63 -1.65
N LEU A 303 4.56 2.21 -0.46
CA LEU A 303 4.06 3.58 -0.33
C LEU A 303 5.05 4.60 -0.89
N MET A 304 6.36 4.35 -0.77
CA MET A 304 7.39 5.20 -1.37
C MET A 304 7.39 5.10 -2.89
N ALA A 305 7.34 3.88 -3.44
CA ALA A 305 7.25 3.65 -4.88
C ALA A 305 5.98 4.29 -5.48
N ASP A 306 4.84 4.12 -4.82
CA ASP A 306 3.60 4.78 -5.18
C ASP A 306 3.75 6.32 -5.18
N ALA A 307 4.43 6.89 -4.17
CA ALA A 307 4.66 8.32 -4.08
C ALA A 307 5.52 8.84 -5.23
N ILE A 308 6.54 8.08 -5.65
CA ILE A 308 7.39 8.40 -6.82
C ILE A 308 6.56 8.40 -8.10
N CYS A 309 5.75 7.36 -8.33
CA CYS A 309 4.85 7.32 -9.48
C CYS A 309 3.86 8.50 -9.48
N ASN A 310 3.25 8.80 -8.33
CA ASN A 310 2.31 9.92 -8.19
C ASN A 310 3.01 11.27 -8.43
N CYS A 311 4.22 11.45 -7.92
CA CYS A 311 5.02 12.66 -8.11
C CYS A 311 5.35 12.89 -9.61
N SER A 312 5.58 11.82 -10.36
CA SER A 312 5.78 11.89 -11.82
C SER A 312 4.48 12.17 -12.62
N GLY A 313 3.32 12.09 -11.98
CA GLY A 313 2.00 12.25 -12.60
C GLY A 313 1.31 10.95 -13.03
N PHE A 314 1.93 9.79 -12.83
CA PHE A 314 1.42 8.49 -13.32
C PHE A 314 0.33 7.85 -12.43
N GLY A 315 0.03 8.44 -11.27
CA GLY A 315 -0.94 7.88 -10.33
C GLY A 315 -2.40 8.27 -10.53
N PHE A 316 -2.69 9.18 -11.45
CA PHE A 316 -3.99 9.82 -11.54
C PHE A 316 -5.07 8.86 -12.06
N ASN A 317 -6.19 8.77 -11.35
CA ASN A 317 -7.29 7.85 -11.64
C ASN A 317 -8.66 8.56 -11.70
N GLY A 318 -8.68 9.79 -12.20
CA GLY A 318 -9.90 10.61 -12.26
C GLY A 318 -10.22 11.30 -10.93
N TYR A 319 -11.48 11.72 -10.79
CA TYR A 319 -11.95 12.44 -9.60
C TYR A 319 -12.89 11.58 -8.76
N GLU A 320 -12.96 11.87 -7.47
CA GLU A 320 -13.94 11.31 -6.55
C GLU A 320 -15.38 11.64 -6.96
N ARG A 321 -16.36 11.09 -6.23
CA ARG A 321 -17.79 11.34 -6.48
C ARG A 321 -18.17 12.83 -6.40
N ASP A 322 -17.36 13.63 -5.73
CA ASP A 322 -17.52 15.08 -5.66
C ASP A 322 -17.15 15.79 -6.97
N GLY A 323 -16.48 15.11 -7.91
CA GLY A 323 -16.02 15.66 -9.18
C GLY A 323 -14.84 16.63 -9.05
N VAL A 324 -14.30 16.85 -7.84
CA VAL A 324 -13.29 17.87 -7.55
C VAL A 324 -12.02 17.27 -6.95
N THR A 325 -12.14 16.25 -6.09
CA THR A 325 -10.98 15.66 -5.42
C THR A 325 -10.29 14.65 -6.33
N PRO A 326 -9.02 14.86 -6.72
CA PRO A 326 -8.33 13.94 -7.60
C PRO A 326 -7.93 12.65 -6.87
N ARG A 327 -8.18 11.50 -7.52
CA ARG A 327 -7.70 10.20 -7.07
C ARG A 327 -6.31 9.91 -7.60
N TRP A 328 -5.45 9.42 -6.71
CA TRP A 328 -4.04 9.11 -6.98
C TRP A 328 -3.72 7.65 -6.64
N ASP A 329 -4.61 6.75 -7.07
CA ASP A 329 -4.59 5.33 -6.74
C ASP A 329 -4.47 4.38 -7.95
N MET A 330 -4.28 4.91 -9.17
CA MET A 330 -4.21 4.11 -10.41
C MET A 330 -3.14 3.01 -10.34
N VAL A 331 -2.00 3.33 -9.74
CA VAL A 331 -0.84 2.44 -9.61
C VAL A 331 -0.55 2.09 -8.15
N SER A 332 -1.51 2.19 -7.23
CA SER A 332 -1.24 1.84 -5.82
C SER A 332 -1.00 0.34 -5.64
N ASN A 333 0.16 -0.05 -5.09
CA ASN A 333 0.42 -1.48 -4.84
C ASN A 333 -0.16 -2.01 -3.52
N ILE A 334 -0.52 -1.13 -2.59
CA ILE A 334 -1.03 -1.50 -1.27
C ILE A 334 -2.12 -0.53 -0.82
N ASP A 335 -3.23 -1.09 -0.34
CA ASP A 335 -4.18 -0.38 0.52
C ASP A 335 -3.99 -0.88 1.95
N VAL A 336 -3.26 -0.12 2.76
CA VAL A 336 -2.92 -0.49 4.15
C VAL A 336 -4.18 -0.66 4.99
N TRP A 337 -5.18 0.20 4.84
CA TRP A 337 -6.40 0.14 5.65
C TRP A 337 -7.27 -1.05 5.25
N ALA A 338 -7.50 -1.25 3.95
CA ALA A 338 -8.26 -2.41 3.48
C ALA A 338 -7.54 -3.73 3.80
N PHE A 339 -6.21 -3.72 3.81
CA PHE A 339 -5.43 -4.87 4.24
C PHE A 339 -5.59 -5.13 5.73
N GLU A 340 -5.36 -4.14 6.58
CA GLU A 340 -5.35 -4.30 8.04
C GLU A 340 -6.73 -4.59 8.63
N PHE A 341 -7.77 -3.96 8.09
CA PHE A 341 -9.13 -4.06 8.62
C PHE A 341 -10.06 -4.92 7.76
N GLY A 342 -9.50 -5.72 6.85
CA GLY A 342 -10.29 -6.60 5.99
C GLY A 342 -11.03 -7.70 6.78
N THR A 343 -12.34 -7.81 6.56
CA THR A 343 -13.24 -8.78 7.23
C THR A 343 -13.21 -10.19 6.63
N ASN A 344 -12.34 -10.43 5.66
CA ASN A 344 -12.08 -11.77 5.14
C ASN A 344 -10.72 -11.84 4.44
N PHE A 345 -10.17 -13.05 4.44
CA PHE A 345 -8.85 -13.36 3.88
C PHE A 345 -8.69 -12.94 2.41
N ARG A 346 -9.73 -13.09 1.59
CA ARG A 346 -9.70 -12.71 0.17
C ARG A 346 -9.57 -11.19 -0.01
N ASN A 347 -10.31 -10.40 0.76
CA ASN A 347 -10.23 -8.95 0.70
C ASN A 347 -8.83 -8.46 1.09
N CYS A 348 -8.23 -9.08 2.12
CA CYS A 348 -6.87 -8.76 2.53
C CYS A 348 -5.87 -9.09 1.42
N ILE A 349 -5.95 -10.27 0.80
CA ILE A 349 -5.08 -10.61 -0.34
C ILE A 349 -5.24 -9.60 -1.49
N ASN A 350 -6.48 -9.22 -1.82
CA ASN A 350 -6.73 -8.27 -2.91
C ASN A 350 -6.16 -6.87 -2.65
N ALA A 351 -6.00 -6.47 -1.39
CA ALA A 351 -5.43 -5.20 -0.99
C ALA A 351 -3.90 -5.23 -0.89
N TRP A 352 -3.29 -6.42 -0.82
CA TRP A 352 -1.85 -6.64 -0.69
C TRP A 352 -1.20 -6.88 -2.04
N ASN A 353 -0.20 -6.09 -2.41
CA ASN A 353 0.50 -6.26 -3.69
C ASN A 353 -0.49 -6.34 -4.86
N THR A 354 -1.36 -5.32 -4.94
CA THR A 354 -2.50 -5.25 -5.86
C THR A 354 -2.08 -5.44 -7.32
N GLY A 355 -0.90 -4.90 -7.69
CA GLY A 355 -0.32 -5.10 -9.02
C GLY A 355 -0.06 -6.57 -9.33
N THR A 356 0.58 -7.29 -8.42
CA THR A 356 0.82 -8.74 -8.54
C THR A 356 -0.48 -9.53 -8.63
N ASN A 357 -1.48 -9.19 -7.81
CA ASN A 357 -2.80 -9.83 -7.90
C ASN A 357 -3.46 -9.62 -9.26
N ARG A 358 -3.35 -8.41 -9.82
CA ARG A 358 -3.86 -8.08 -11.15
C ARG A 358 -3.16 -8.89 -12.24
N TRP A 359 -1.84 -9.05 -12.15
CA TRP A 359 -1.05 -9.92 -13.05
C TRP A 359 -1.46 -11.38 -12.95
N LEU A 360 -1.44 -11.96 -11.76
CA LEU A 360 -1.83 -13.35 -11.51
C LEU A 360 -3.24 -13.64 -12.06
N ARG A 361 -4.15 -12.68 -11.87
CA ARG A 361 -5.50 -12.77 -12.40
C ARG A 361 -5.53 -12.79 -13.92
N MET A 362 -4.80 -11.86 -14.55
CA MET A 362 -4.73 -11.68 -16.00
C MET A 362 -4.05 -12.85 -16.73
N VAL A 363 -2.97 -13.40 -16.16
CA VAL A 363 -2.14 -14.41 -16.83
C VAL A 363 -2.55 -15.85 -16.51
N VAL A 364 -3.20 -16.09 -15.36
CA VAL A 364 -3.60 -17.43 -14.93
C VAL A 364 -5.08 -17.52 -14.57
N PHE A 365 -5.55 -16.79 -13.56
CA PHE A 365 -6.87 -17.05 -12.97
C PHE A 365 -8.03 -16.98 -13.98
N GLU A 366 -8.01 -16.00 -14.88
CA GLU A 366 -9.05 -15.83 -15.91
C GLU A 366 -8.85 -16.72 -17.14
N ARG A 367 -7.71 -17.40 -17.25
CA ARG A 367 -7.32 -18.18 -18.44
C ARG A 367 -7.40 -19.69 -18.22
N VAL A 368 -7.59 -20.13 -16.99
CA VAL A 368 -7.71 -21.55 -16.63
C VAL A 368 -9.15 -21.89 -16.22
N PRO A 369 -9.57 -23.16 -16.29
CA PRO A 369 -10.88 -23.57 -15.79
C PRO A 369 -11.07 -23.17 -14.32
N LYS A 370 -12.25 -22.63 -13.98
CA LYS A 370 -12.56 -22.05 -12.65
C LYS A 370 -12.21 -22.97 -11.47
N ARG A 371 -12.33 -24.30 -11.66
CA ARG A 371 -11.98 -25.33 -10.66
C ARG A 371 -10.51 -25.29 -10.23
N PHE A 372 -9.60 -24.93 -11.13
CA PHE A 372 -8.16 -24.89 -10.88
C PHE A 372 -7.64 -23.46 -10.63
N GLY A 373 -8.47 -22.44 -10.86
CA GLY A 373 -8.07 -21.03 -10.82
C GLY A 373 -7.34 -20.64 -9.54
N THR A 374 -7.88 -20.96 -8.35
CA THR A 374 -7.23 -20.64 -7.08
C THR A 374 -5.89 -21.37 -6.94
N VAL A 375 -5.85 -22.69 -7.11
CA VAL A 375 -4.63 -23.48 -6.88
C VAL A 375 -3.52 -23.06 -7.82
N LEU A 376 -3.79 -22.98 -9.13
CA LEU A 376 -2.77 -22.58 -10.12
C LEU A 376 -2.29 -21.15 -9.92
N THR A 377 -3.15 -20.24 -9.47
CA THR A 377 -2.76 -18.87 -9.13
C THR A 377 -1.77 -18.83 -7.96
N PHE A 378 -2.07 -19.57 -6.89
CA PHE A 378 -1.19 -19.66 -5.72
C PHE A 378 0.11 -20.41 -6.05
N SER A 379 0.06 -21.44 -6.91
CA SER A 379 1.25 -22.14 -7.40
C SER A 379 2.17 -21.23 -8.22
N LEU A 380 1.62 -20.44 -9.15
CA LEU A 380 2.40 -19.46 -9.90
C LEU A 380 2.99 -18.40 -8.96
N SER A 381 2.21 -17.95 -7.97
CA SER A 381 2.69 -16.97 -6.98
C SER A 381 3.87 -17.52 -6.17
N ALA A 382 3.81 -18.80 -5.76
CA ALA A 382 4.91 -19.46 -5.05
C ALA A 382 6.17 -19.54 -5.91
N LEU A 383 6.04 -20.03 -7.15
CA LEU A 383 7.15 -20.13 -8.09
C LEU A 383 7.78 -18.76 -8.38
N TRP A 384 6.95 -17.72 -8.53
CA TRP A 384 7.42 -16.35 -8.79
C TRP A 384 8.24 -15.76 -7.64
N HIS A 385 8.04 -16.21 -6.40
CA HIS A 385 8.86 -15.78 -5.26
C HIS A 385 10.18 -16.54 -5.12
N GLY A 386 10.29 -17.71 -5.74
CA GLY A 386 11.47 -18.58 -5.69
C GLY A 386 11.22 -19.90 -4.99
N PHE A 387 12.31 -20.62 -4.67
CA PHE A 387 12.24 -22.03 -4.28
C PHE A 387 12.32 -22.27 -2.77
N TYR A 388 12.22 -21.23 -1.93
CA TYR A 388 12.30 -21.40 -0.48
C TYR A 388 11.05 -22.17 -0.03
N PRO A 389 11.19 -23.27 0.74
CA PRO A 389 10.04 -24.07 1.14
C PRO A 389 8.96 -23.28 1.88
N GLY A 390 9.35 -22.25 2.64
CA GLY A 390 8.42 -21.37 3.35
C GLY A 390 7.38 -20.71 2.43
N TYR A 391 7.73 -20.37 1.18
CA TYR A 391 6.79 -19.81 0.21
C TYR A 391 5.69 -20.82 -0.13
N TYR A 392 6.07 -22.05 -0.48
CA TYR A 392 5.12 -23.10 -0.86
C TYR A 392 4.18 -23.44 0.29
N ILE A 393 4.69 -23.49 1.53
CA ILE A 393 3.86 -23.67 2.72
C ILE A 393 2.84 -22.53 2.81
N THR A 394 3.28 -21.27 2.78
CA THR A 394 2.37 -20.11 2.90
C THR A 394 1.31 -20.10 1.79
N PHE A 395 1.68 -20.33 0.54
CA PHE A 395 0.72 -20.29 -0.56
C PHE A 395 -0.23 -21.50 -0.55
N ALA A 396 0.22 -22.68 -0.16
CA ALA A 396 -0.66 -23.84 0.03
C ALA A 396 -1.67 -23.61 1.17
N THR A 397 -1.19 -23.14 2.34
CA THR A 397 -2.02 -22.78 3.48
C THR A 397 -3.00 -21.65 3.12
N GLY A 398 -2.55 -20.64 2.38
CA GLY A 398 -3.39 -19.55 1.89
C GLY A 398 -4.50 -20.02 0.96
N ALA A 399 -4.19 -20.90 0.00
CA ALA A 399 -5.19 -21.48 -0.89
C ALA A 399 -6.26 -22.24 -0.09
N PHE A 400 -5.84 -23.02 0.90
CA PHE A 400 -6.74 -23.79 1.77
C PHE A 400 -7.64 -22.89 2.62
N ILE A 401 -7.08 -21.87 3.27
CA ILE A 401 -7.83 -20.91 4.09
C ILE A 401 -8.79 -20.07 3.26
N VAL A 402 -8.42 -19.69 2.02
CA VAL A 402 -9.36 -19.01 1.11
C VAL A 402 -10.56 -19.88 0.79
N MET A 403 -10.36 -21.19 0.56
CA MET A 403 -11.46 -22.12 0.32
C MET A 403 -12.36 -22.27 1.55
N ALA A 404 -11.76 -22.44 2.74
CA ALA A 404 -12.49 -22.50 4.01
C ALA A 404 -13.28 -21.21 4.28
N GLY A 405 -12.66 -20.04 4.12
CA GLY A 405 -13.29 -18.74 4.33
C GLY A 405 -14.49 -18.48 3.42
N ARG A 406 -14.48 -18.98 2.17
CA ARG A 406 -15.64 -18.91 1.26
C ARG A 406 -16.81 -19.74 1.77
N VAL A 407 -16.54 -20.91 2.35
CA VAL A 407 -17.58 -21.77 2.95
C VAL A 407 -18.12 -21.13 4.22
N ALA A 408 -17.25 -20.75 5.16
CA ALA A 408 -17.65 -20.11 6.41
C ALA A 408 -18.50 -18.85 6.17
N ARG A 409 -18.11 -18.00 5.21
CA ARG A 409 -18.89 -16.79 4.88
C ARG A 409 -20.28 -17.12 4.34
N ARG A 410 -20.46 -18.19 3.56
CA ARG A 410 -21.78 -18.61 3.07
C ARG A 410 -22.68 -19.17 4.17
N LEU A 411 -22.11 -19.82 5.17
CA LEU A 411 -22.86 -20.38 6.29
C LEU A 411 -23.26 -19.33 7.31
N PHE A 412 -22.32 -18.48 7.72
CA PHE A 412 -22.51 -17.63 8.88
C PHE A 412 -23.02 -16.23 8.53
N ARG A 413 -22.56 -15.61 7.43
CA ARG A 413 -22.75 -14.17 7.21
C ARG A 413 -24.21 -13.72 7.27
N ASP A 414 -25.10 -14.44 6.58
CA ASP A 414 -26.50 -14.04 6.42
C ASP A 414 -27.24 -13.94 7.76
N HIS A 415 -26.89 -14.78 8.73
CA HIS A 415 -27.46 -14.77 10.08
C HIS A 415 -27.17 -13.47 10.83
N PHE A 416 -26.05 -12.81 10.52
CA PHE A 416 -25.63 -11.56 11.16
C PHE A 416 -26.03 -10.30 10.38
N GLN A 417 -26.73 -10.42 9.24
CA GLN A 417 -27.12 -9.25 8.44
C GLN A 417 -28.43 -8.60 8.86
N ARG A 418 -29.12 -9.15 9.88
CA ARG A 418 -30.48 -8.75 10.28
C ARG A 418 -30.57 -7.36 10.92
N THR A 419 -29.61 -7.00 11.77
CA THR A 419 -29.59 -5.70 12.46
C THR A 419 -28.25 -4.99 12.28
N PRO A 420 -28.20 -3.64 12.36
CA PRO A 420 -26.94 -2.89 12.26
C PRO A 420 -25.90 -3.34 13.30
N PHE A 421 -26.33 -3.59 14.54
CA PHE A 421 -25.46 -4.07 15.60
C PHE A 421 -24.90 -5.48 15.34
N SER A 422 -25.74 -6.40 14.84
CA SER A 422 -25.31 -7.75 14.49
C SER A 422 -24.31 -7.74 13.34
N ARG A 423 -24.52 -6.87 12.34
CA ARG A 423 -23.59 -6.67 11.22
C ARG A 423 -22.25 -6.12 11.70
N ALA A 424 -22.28 -5.07 12.51
CA ALA A 424 -21.06 -4.47 13.06
C ALA A 424 -20.28 -5.47 13.91
N SER A 425 -20.96 -6.23 14.78
CA SER A 425 -20.34 -7.28 15.60
C SER A 425 -19.70 -8.37 14.73
N TYR A 426 -20.37 -8.79 13.65
CA TYR A 426 -19.81 -9.75 12.69
C TYR A 426 -18.58 -9.19 11.97
N ASP A 427 -18.62 -7.93 11.54
CA ASP A 427 -17.50 -7.30 10.85
C ASP A 427 -16.27 -7.15 11.77
N VAL A 428 -16.46 -6.76 13.03
CA VAL A 428 -15.37 -6.70 14.03
C VAL A 428 -14.80 -8.09 14.30
N LEU A 429 -15.66 -9.08 14.58
CA LEU A 429 -15.23 -10.45 14.86
C LEU A 429 -14.48 -11.05 13.66
N THR A 430 -15.02 -10.92 12.45
CA THR A 430 -14.39 -11.47 11.25
C THR A 430 -13.12 -10.73 10.86
N CYS A 431 -13.00 -9.43 11.17
CA CYS A 431 -11.75 -8.70 11.06
C CYS A 431 -10.67 -9.32 11.97
N LEU A 432 -10.97 -9.50 13.27
CA LEU A 432 -10.03 -10.10 14.24
C LEU A 432 -9.63 -11.53 13.84
N VAL A 433 -10.60 -12.37 13.50
CA VAL A 433 -10.34 -13.74 13.02
C VAL A 433 -9.47 -13.70 11.76
N THR A 434 -9.76 -12.80 10.81
CA THR A 434 -8.95 -12.67 9.60
C THR A 434 -7.51 -12.26 9.91
N ARG A 435 -7.26 -11.36 10.88
CA ARG A 435 -5.90 -10.99 11.30
C ARG A 435 -5.11 -12.18 11.84
N VAL A 436 -5.76 -12.96 12.70
CA VAL A 436 -5.19 -14.18 13.27
C VAL A 436 -4.82 -15.19 12.17
N PHE A 437 -5.74 -15.46 11.22
CA PHE A 437 -5.47 -16.36 10.10
C PHE A 437 -4.36 -15.82 9.18
N MET A 438 -4.30 -14.50 8.95
CA MET A 438 -3.26 -13.88 8.11
C MET A 438 -1.87 -14.04 8.71
N GLY A 439 -1.67 -13.71 9.99
CA GLY A 439 -0.35 -13.88 10.61
C GLY A 439 0.09 -15.35 10.64
N TYR A 440 -0.85 -16.26 10.94
CA TYR A 440 -0.58 -17.70 10.97
C TYR A 440 -0.21 -18.27 9.59
N THR A 441 -0.83 -17.76 8.53
CA THR A 441 -0.55 -18.21 7.15
C THR A 441 0.78 -17.68 6.64
N THR A 442 1.16 -16.48 7.04
CA THR A 442 2.26 -15.73 6.42
C THR A 442 3.60 -15.93 7.11
N PHE A 443 3.66 -16.42 8.35
CA PHE A 443 4.97 -16.59 8.99
C PHE A 443 5.94 -17.54 8.27
N PRO A 444 5.54 -18.63 7.58
CA PRO A 444 6.47 -19.49 6.86
C PRO A 444 7.16 -18.74 5.71
N PHE A 445 6.43 -17.85 5.04
CA PHE A 445 6.97 -16.93 4.05
C PHE A 445 8.14 -16.13 4.61
N VAL A 446 8.03 -15.69 5.86
CA VAL A 446 9.06 -14.89 6.52
C VAL A 446 10.15 -15.77 7.17
N LEU A 447 9.89 -17.05 7.37
CA LEU A 447 10.86 -17.98 7.94
C LEU A 447 11.73 -18.66 6.87
N LEU A 448 11.21 -18.79 5.65
CA LEU A 448 11.79 -19.41 4.46
C LEU A 448 12.05 -20.93 4.56
N GLU A 449 12.08 -21.50 5.75
CA GLU A 449 12.49 -22.88 6.00
C GLU A 449 11.34 -23.84 6.28
N PHE A 450 11.41 -25.04 5.70
CA PHE A 450 10.39 -26.09 5.88
C PHE A 450 10.30 -26.57 7.34
N LYS A 451 11.43 -27.04 7.89
CA LYS A 451 11.47 -27.70 9.21
C LYS A 451 11.05 -26.75 10.33
N ALA A 452 11.58 -25.53 10.33
CA ALA A 452 11.23 -24.53 11.34
C ALA A 452 9.73 -24.15 11.25
N SER A 453 9.19 -23.99 10.03
CA SER A 453 7.76 -23.70 9.85
C SER A 453 6.86 -24.85 10.32
N LEU A 454 7.21 -26.10 9.99
CA LEU A 454 6.47 -27.26 10.43
C LEU A 454 6.47 -27.40 11.96
N ARG A 455 7.65 -27.25 12.59
CA ARG A 455 7.76 -27.29 14.06
C ARG A 455 6.91 -26.23 14.73
N MET A 456 6.95 -24.99 14.26
CA MET A 456 6.14 -23.92 14.82
C MET A 456 4.64 -24.22 14.67
N TYR A 457 4.21 -24.71 13.51
CA TYR A 457 2.82 -25.11 13.33
C TYR A 457 2.39 -26.26 14.25
N LEU A 458 3.27 -27.24 14.49
CA LEU A 458 3.00 -28.34 15.42
C LEU A 458 2.95 -27.84 16.87
N ASN A 459 3.81 -26.88 17.24
CA ASN A 459 3.80 -26.25 18.56
C ASN A 459 2.48 -25.53 18.86
N VAL A 460 1.81 -25.01 17.81
CA VAL A 460 0.46 -24.45 17.91
C VAL A 460 -0.63 -25.42 17.43
N PHE A 461 -0.36 -26.73 17.49
CA PHE A 461 -1.29 -27.83 17.24
C PHE A 461 -2.00 -27.81 15.88
N MET A 462 -1.41 -27.16 14.86
CA MET A 462 -2.04 -26.99 13.55
C MET A 462 -3.44 -26.36 13.63
N CYS A 463 -3.73 -25.59 14.69
CA CYS A 463 -5.09 -25.27 15.11
C CYS A 463 -5.94 -24.63 14.01
N LEU A 464 -5.40 -23.67 13.27
CA LEU A 464 -6.14 -23.01 12.19
C LEU A 464 -6.26 -23.86 10.92
N HIS A 465 -5.33 -24.78 10.66
CA HIS A 465 -5.50 -25.79 9.61
C HIS A 465 -6.64 -26.74 9.96
N LEU A 466 -6.76 -27.18 11.22
CA LEU A 466 -7.86 -28.02 11.67
C LEU A 466 -9.20 -27.30 11.54
N VAL A 467 -9.29 -26.03 11.95
CA VAL A 467 -10.50 -25.20 11.76
C VAL A 467 -10.86 -25.09 10.27
N ALA A 468 -9.89 -24.86 9.40
CA ALA A 468 -10.11 -24.81 7.95
C ALA A 468 -10.57 -26.17 7.39
N ALA A 469 -9.99 -27.28 7.85
CA ALA A 469 -10.36 -28.63 7.45
C ALA A 469 -11.79 -28.99 7.88
N ILE A 470 -12.16 -28.73 9.14
CA ILE A 470 -13.52 -28.91 9.63
C ILE A 470 -14.49 -28.08 8.79
N THR A 471 -14.14 -26.83 8.47
CA THR A 471 -14.99 -25.97 7.64
C THR A 471 -15.19 -26.53 6.24
N VAL A 472 -14.13 -27.02 5.59
CA VAL A 472 -14.19 -27.49 4.19
C VAL A 472 -14.79 -28.90 4.07
N PHE A 473 -14.54 -29.81 5.00
CA PHE A 473 -14.95 -31.22 4.86
C PHE A 473 -16.20 -31.59 5.66
N ILE A 474 -16.49 -30.88 6.76
CA ILE A 474 -17.64 -31.16 7.63
C ILE A 474 -18.72 -30.11 7.38
N LEU A 475 -18.40 -28.82 7.57
CA LEU A 475 -19.41 -27.77 7.50
C LEU A 475 -19.98 -27.54 6.09
N THR A 476 -19.24 -27.89 5.04
CA THR A 476 -19.76 -27.86 3.66
C THR A 476 -20.96 -28.76 3.44
N LYS A 477 -21.10 -29.86 4.19
CA LYS A 477 -22.26 -30.75 4.11
C LYS A 477 -23.56 -30.07 4.54
N PHE A 478 -23.45 -28.99 5.31
CA PHE A 478 -24.57 -28.18 5.78
C PHE A 478 -24.79 -26.93 4.94
N VAL A 479 -23.96 -26.67 3.92
CA VAL A 479 -24.21 -25.59 2.95
C VAL A 479 -25.32 -26.07 2.00
N PRO A 480 -26.47 -25.37 1.93
CA PRO A 480 -27.49 -25.69 0.93
C PRO A 480 -26.86 -25.61 -0.46
N ARG A 481 -26.94 -26.68 -1.25
CA ARG A 481 -26.43 -26.65 -2.62
C ARG A 481 -27.23 -25.60 -3.40
N ASP A 482 -26.54 -24.65 -4.04
CA ASP A 482 -27.16 -23.56 -4.80
C ASP A 482 -28.20 -24.06 -5.86
N GLY A 483 -28.11 -25.33 -6.28
CA GLY A 483 -29.09 -26.00 -7.13
C GLY A 483 -30.45 -26.32 -6.47
N GLU A 484 -30.54 -26.43 -5.15
CA GLU A 484 -31.82 -26.66 -4.44
C GLU A 484 -32.63 -25.38 -4.26
N ARG A 485 -31.99 -24.21 -4.11
CA ARG A 485 -32.71 -22.92 -4.12
C ARG A 485 -33.24 -22.58 -5.52
N ALA A 486 -32.48 -22.88 -6.58
CA ALA A 486 -32.96 -22.75 -7.95
C ALA A 486 -34.11 -23.73 -8.26
N ARG A 487 -34.01 -25.01 -7.82
CA ARG A 487 -35.11 -25.98 -7.96
C ARG A 487 -36.35 -25.62 -7.13
N LYS A 488 -36.19 -25.09 -5.91
CA LYS A 488 -37.32 -24.64 -5.07
C LYS A 488 -37.98 -23.37 -5.62
N GLY A 489 -37.21 -22.44 -6.19
CA GLY A 489 -37.75 -21.26 -6.87
C GLY A 489 -38.61 -21.62 -8.09
N VAL A 490 -38.13 -22.56 -8.92
CA VAL A 490 -38.87 -23.06 -10.10
C VAL A 490 -40.09 -23.90 -9.69
N ARG A 491 -40.00 -24.67 -8.60
CA ARG A 491 -41.12 -25.50 -8.11
C ARG A 491 -42.22 -24.65 -7.45
N SER A 492 -41.84 -23.61 -6.71
CA SER A 492 -42.78 -22.64 -6.12
C SER A 492 -43.47 -21.76 -7.18
N SER A 493 -42.79 -21.40 -8.28
CA SER A 493 -43.44 -20.69 -9.38
C SER A 493 -44.41 -21.57 -10.16
N ASN A 494 -44.14 -22.89 -10.27
CA ASN A 494 -45.03 -23.82 -10.96
C ASN A 494 -46.24 -24.23 -10.10
N GLU A 495 -46.10 -24.31 -8.77
CA GLU A 495 -47.23 -24.55 -7.85
C GLU A 495 -48.15 -23.32 -7.75
N ALA A 496 -47.60 -22.10 -7.74
CA ALA A 496 -48.41 -20.88 -7.75
C ALA A 496 -49.24 -20.68 -9.05
N THR A 497 -48.79 -21.24 -10.18
CA THR A 497 -49.57 -21.25 -11.43
C THR A 497 -50.59 -22.39 -11.51
N ALA A 498 -50.44 -23.45 -10.71
CA ALA A 498 -51.36 -24.59 -10.71
C ALA A 498 -52.62 -24.33 -9.87
N ASP A 499 -52.51 -23.53 -8.79
CA ASP A 499 -53.64 -23.22 -7.89
C ASP A 499 -54.63 -22.17 -8.45
N VAL A 500 -54.34 -21.53 -9.59
CA VAL A 500 -55.24 -20.57 -10.24
C VAL A 500 -56.12 -21.23 -11.33
N ALA A 501 -55.87 -22.50 -11.67
CA ALA A 501 -56.54 -23.18 -12.79
C ALA A 501 -57.53 -24.30 -12.39
N ALA A 502 -58.04 -24.29 -11.15
CA ALA A 502 -59.06 -25.24 -10.70
C ALA A 502 -60.43 -24.55 -10.51
N GLY A 503 -61.14 -24.37 -11.63
CA GLY A 503 -62.56 -24.01 -11.69
C GLY A 503 -63.27 -24.87 -12.74
N SER A 504 -64.35 -25.52 -12.33
CA SER A 504 -65.05 -26.69 -12.91
C SER A 504 -65.65 -26.55 -14.34
N PRO A 505 -66.06 -27.68 -14.99
CA PRO A 505 -66.22 -27.84 -16.45
C PRO A 505 -67.67 -27.67 -16.97
N PRO A 506 -67.91 -27.83 -18.29
CA PRO A 506 -68.74 -28.97 -18.70
C PRO A 506 -68.32 -29.73 -19.99
N GLU A 507 -68.54 -31.04 -19.91
CA GLU A 507 -69.02 -32.05 -20.87
C GLU A 507 -68.89 -31.87 -22.41
N GLY A 508 -68.41 -32.93 -23.09
CA GLY A 508 -68.82 -33.21 -24.48
C GLY A 508 -67.84 -33.96 -25.40
N CYS A 509 -67.81 -35.31 -25.30
CA CYS A 509 -67.65 -36.34 -26.36
C CYS A 509 -66.41 -36.39 -27.32
N SER A 510 -65.63 -37.47 -27.15
CA SER A 510 -64.98 -38.42 -28.11
C SER A 510 -64.86 -38.05 -29.60
N THR A 511 -63.78 -38.31 -30.36
CA THR A 511 -62.98 -39.54 -30.53
C THR A 511 -61.68 -39.24 -31.30
N ALA A 512 -60.74 -40.20 -31.27
CA ALA A 512 -59.40 -40.20 -31.81
C ALA A 512 -59.27 -40.01 -33.33
N ASP A 513 -58.14 -39.44 -33.80
CA ASP A 513 -57.23 -40.23 -34.65
C ASP A 513 -55.80 -39.64 -34.76
N LYS A 514 -54.89 -40.52 -35.18
CA LYS A 514 -53.43 -40.43 -35.18
C LYS A 514 -52.80 -39.65 -36.34
N ASN A 515 -51.50 -39.40 -36.13
CA ASN A 515 -50.41 -39.25 -37.11
C ASN A 515 -50.20 -37.90 -37.79
N GLY A 516 -48.98 -37.39 -37.61
CA GLY A 516 -48.48 -36.19 -38.25
C GLY A 516 -47.80 -36.46 -39.59
N MET A 517 -47.43 -35.37 -40.26
CA MET A 517 -46.26 -35.22 -41.13
C MET A 517 -46.23 -33.78 -41.66
N THR A 518 -45.03 -33.17 -41.64
CA THR A 518 -44.52 -32.12 -42.54
C THR A 518 -45.21 -30.76 -42.63
N THR A 519 -44.47 -29.73 -42.19
CA THR A 519 -44.65 -28.33 -42.56
C THR A 519 -43.90 -28.01 -43.87
N ASN A 520 -44.60 -27.37 -44.79
CA ASN A 520 -44.08 -26.71 -45.99
C ASN A 520 -44.32 -25.19 -45.87
N GLY A 521 -43.35 -24.40 -46.33
CA GLY A 521 -43.60 -23.30 -47.26
C GLY A 521 -44.14 -21.93 -46.76
N ASN A 522 -43.36 -20.91 -47.14
CA ASN A 522 -43.77 -19.56 -47.59
C ASN A 522 -44.32 -18.57 -46.53
N ALA A 523 -43.64 -17.46 -46.25
CA ALA A 523 -43.45 -16.24 -47.04
C ALA A 523 -44.61 -15.21 -46.94
N LEU A 524 -44.22 -14.02 -46.47
CA LEU A 524 -44.61 -12.67 -46.92
C LEU A 524 -45.85 -11.95 -46.32
N THR A 525 -45.58 -10.70 -45.87
CA THR A 525 -46.42 -9.46 -45.94
C THR A 525 -47.73 -9.44 -45.11
N THR A 526 -48.26 -8.37 -44.51
CA THR A 526 -48.07 -6.90 -44.49
C THR A 526 -49.08 -6.33 -43.49
N ALA A 527 -48.84 -5.11 -42.97
CA ALA A 527 -49.81 -3.99 -42.79
C ALA A 527 -49.47 -3.18 -41.51
N THR A 528 -48.85 -1.99 -41.59
CA THR A 528 -49.42 -0.64 -41.81
C THR A 528 -50.47 -0.18 -40.80
N ALA A 529 -50.14 0.89 -40.07
CA ALA A 529 -51.01 2.05 -39.87
C ALA A 529 -50.18 3.31 -39.55
N ALA A 530 -50.33 4.32 -40.38
CA ALA A 530 -49.84 5.69 -40.24
C ALA A 530 -51.03 6.62 -39.94
N ALA A 531 -50.80 7.77 -39.33
CA ALA A 531 -51.57 9.00 -39.62
C ALA A 531 -50.89 10.22 -39.00
N ALA A 532 -50.90 11.31 -39.77
CA ALA A 532 -50.38 12.62 -39.44
C ALA A 532 -51.44 13.71 -39.76
N VAL A 533 -51.21 14.89 -39.17
CA VAL A 533 -51.48 16.27 -39.63
C VAL A 533 -52.78 17.05 -39.21
N THR A 534 -52.54 18.28 -38.70
CA THR A 534 -53.17 19.63 -38.94
C THR A 534 -54.40 20.12 -38.11
N PRO A 535 -54.74 21.45 -38.04
CA PRO A 535 -54.00 22.67 -37.60
C PRO A 535 -54.90 23.74 -36.85
N LEU A 536 -54.43 25.02 -36.76
CA LEU A 536 -55.11 26.34 -36.53
C LEU A 536 -54.80 27.04 -35.16
N VAL A 537 -54.66 28.37 -34.93
CA VAL A 537 -54.50 29.64 -35.70
C VAL A 537 -54.18 30.82 -34.72
N ASN A 538 -53.42 31.83 -35.19
CA ASN A 538 -53.24 33.28 -34.83
C ASN A 538 -53.15 33.86 -33.39
N GLY A 539 -52.24 34.84 -33.26
CA GLY A 539 -52.40 36.04 -32.42
C GLY A 539 -51.09 36.82 -32.15
N LYS A 540 -50.88 37.96 -32.84
CA LYS A 540 -49.81 38.95 -32.60
C LYS A 540 -50.19 39.89 -31.43
N ASP A 541 -49.22 40.36 -30.64
CA ASP A 541 -49.05 41.79 -30.31
C ASP A 541 -47.75 42.09 -29.54
N HIS A 542 -47.10 43.21 -29.91
CA HIS A 542 -45.97 43.88 -29.26
C HIS A 542 -46.50 45.14 -28.52
N PRO A 543 -45.85 45.69 -27.48
CA PRO A 543 -44.92 46.80 -27.71
C PRO A 543 -43.73 46.95 -26.71
N LYS A 544 -42.91 47.96 -27.01
CA LYS A 544 -41.56 48.35 -26.57
C LYS A 544 -41.48 49.14 -25.23
N ARG A 545 -40.21 49.34 -24.80
CA ARG A 545 -39.53 50.53 -24.17
C ARG A 545 -39.16 50.47 -22.67
N GLU A 546 -37.85 50.31 -22.41
CA GLU A 546 -36.87 51.31 -21.85
C GLU A 546 -37.09 51.97 -20.44
N PRO A 547 -36.08 52.64 -19.82
CA PRO A 547 -35.31 52.20 -18.63
C PRO A 547 -35.42 53.14 -17.38
N ILE A 548 -34.46 53.03 -16.43
CA ILE A 548 -34.14 53.92 -15.24
C ILE A 548 -34.77 53.39 -13.91
N ALA A 549 -34.18 53.38 -12.69
CA ALA A 549 -33.10 54.10 -12.01
C ALA A 549 -32.52 53.31 -10.82
N ALA A 550 -31.38 53.80 -10.30
CA ALA A 550 -30.73 53.41 -9.05
C ALA A 550 -31.49 53.90 -7.79
N ALA A 551 -31.43 53.14 -6.69
CA ALA A 551 -31.56 53.65 -5.32
C ALA A 551 -30.99 52.68 -4.25
N THR A 552 -29.96 53.16 -3.55
CA THR A 552 -29.79 53.14 -2.09
C THR A 552 -29.89 51.80 -1.35
N THR A 553 -28.73 51.19 -1.04
CA THR A 553 -28.64 50.12 -0.03
C THR A 553 -28.23 50.71 1.31
N THR A 554 -29.19 50.75 2.24
CA THR A 554 -29.01 51.06 3.65
C THR A 554 -28.16 49.99 4.31
N THR A 555 -27.03 50.39 4.91
CA THR A 555 -26.18 49.55 5.77
C THR A 555 -26.95 49.09 7.01
N VAL A 556 -27.24 47.80 7.08
CA VAL A 556 -27.56 47.09 8.33
C VAL A 556 -26.33 46.27 8.69
N THR A 557 -25.41 46.86 9.47
CA THR A 557 -24.35 46.10 10.13
C THR A 557 -24.99 45.27 11.24
N SER A 558 -25.08 43.96 11.01
CA SER A 558 -25.58 43.00 11.99
C SER A 558 -24.59 42.86 13.16
N LYS A 559 -25.11 42.72 14.39
CA LYS A 559 -24.34 42.50 15.63
C LYS A 559 -23.31 41.35 15.54
N THR A 560 -23.54 40.41 14.63
CA THR A 560 -22.74 39.21 14.37
C THR A 560 -21.36 39.50 13.76
N ASP A 561 -21.20 40.58 12.98
CA ASP A 561 -19.91 40.92 12.36
C ASP A 561 -18.93 41.52 13.39
N ARG A 562 -19.45 42.30 14.35
CA ARG A 562 -18.67 42.87 15.46
C ARG A 562 -18.16 41.82 16.46
N GLU A 563 -18.90 40.74 16.68
CA GLU A 563 -18.47 39.64 17.56
C GLU A 563 -17.40 38.76 16.89
N SER A 564 -17.49 38.56 15.58
CA SER A 564 -16.46 37.87 14.78
C SER A 564 -15.13 38.64 14.76
N ASP A 565 -15.19 39.95 14.56
CA ASP A 565 -14.00 40.80 14.51
C ASP A 565 -13.32 40.93 15.89
N ASN A 566 -14.10 40.98 16.97
CA ASN A 566 -13.56 40.99 18.33
C ASN A 566 -12.91 39.65 18.71
N LEU A 567 -13.49 38.52 18.28
CA LEU A 567 -12.89 37.20 18.52
C LEU A 567 -11.60 37.02 17.71
N SER A 568 -11.57 37.51 16.47
CA SER A 568 -10.37 37.50 15.62
C SER A 568 -9.22 38.31 16.22
N ASN A 569 -9.52 39.51 16.74
CA ASN A 569 -8.53 40.36 17.39
C ASN A 569 -8.01 39.76 18.70
N LEU A 570 -8.87 39.13 19.51
CA LEU A 570 -8.48 38.47 20.75
C LEU A 570 -7.58 37.24 20.49
N ILE A 571 -7.87 36.47 19.44
CA ILE A 571 -7.04 35.35 19.01
C ILE A 571 -5.68 35.85 18.54
N LYS A 572 -5.64 36.94 17.78
CA LYS A 572 -4.39 37.54 17.26
C LYS A 572 -3.49 38.04 18.40
N GLU A 573 -4.07 38.72 19.38
CA GLU A 573 -3.33 39.22 20.55
C GLU A 573 -2.76 38.08 21.41
N LYS A 574 -3.54 37.00 21.58
CA LYS A 574 -3.10 35.81 22.31
C LYS A 574 -1.97 35.06 21.59
N ILE A 575 -2.03 34.97 20.27
CA ILE A 575 -0.95 34.40 19.44
C ILE A 575 0.32 35.25 19.53
N GLU A 576 0.21 36.58 19.47
CA GLU A 576 1.36 37.48 19.60
C GLU A 576 1.99 37.44 21.01
N GLN A 577 1.18 37.24 22.04
CA GLN A 577 1.66 37.07 23.41
C GLN A 577 2.39 35.74 23.61
N GLU A 578 1.85 34.62 23.12
CA GLU A 578 2.55 33.34 23.17
C GLU A 578 3.83 33.33 22.32
N THR A 579 3.81 34.01 21.17
CA THR A 579 5.01 34.15 20.33
C THR A 579 6.13 34.93 21.04
N ARG A 580 5.79 35.96 21.83
CA ARG A 580 6.76 36.71 22.64
C ARG A 580 7.33 35.86 23.79
N ASN A 581 6.48 35.11 24.49
CA ASN A 581 6.93 34.20 25.55
C ASN A 581 7.87 33.11 25.01
N ILE A 582 7.55 32.55 23.83
CA ILE A 582 8.39 31.56 23.17
C ILE A 582 9.74 32.16 22.76
N LYS A 583 9.75 33.39 22.22
CA LYS A 583 11.01 34.09 21.89
C LYS A 583 11.89 34.32 23.12
N GLU A 584 11.31 34.76 24.23
CA GLU A 584 12.07 35.01 25.46
C GLU A 584 12.62 33.70 26.06
N GLN A 585 11.88 32.60 25.92
CA GLN A 585 12.30 31.28 26.37
C GLN A 585 13.42 30.71 25.48
N ILE A 586 13.38 30.98 24.17
CA ILE A 586 14.45 30.65 23.23
C ILE A 586 15.71 31.46 23.55
N ASP A 587 15.61 32.77 23.77
CA ASP A 587 16.78 33.61 24.10
C ASP A 587 17.45 33.17 25.40
N LYS A 588 16.68 32.84 26.44
CA LYS A 588 17.20 32.28 27.70
C LYS A 588 17.90 30.94 27.49
N THR A 589 17.36 30.10 26.62
CA THR A 589 17.94 28.77 26.31
C THR A 589 19.21 28.91 25.48
N VAL A 590 19.24 29.80 24.48
CA VAL A 590 20.41 30.07 23.63
C VAL A 590 21.53 30.68 24.46
N THR A 591 21.21 31.63 25.35
CA THR A 591 22.20 32.23 26.27
C THR A 591 22.81 31.17 27.18
N GLY A 592 21.99 30.27 27.75
CA GLY A 592 22.48 29.15 28.55
C GLY A 592 23.35 28.15 27.77
N PHE A 593 23.08 27.94 26.47
CA PHE A 593 23.93 27.11 25.60
C PHE A 593 25.25 27.77 25.24
N VAL A 594 25.28 29.09 25.07
CA VAL A 594 26.51 29.85 24.82
C VAL A 594 27.39 29.85 26.06
N GLU A 595 26.82 30.07 27.24
CA GLU A 595 27.56 29.98 28.52
C GLU A 595 28.10 28.55 28.77
N LEU A 596 27.30 27.52 28.50
CA LEU A 596 27.73 26.12 28.64
C LEU A 596 28.84 25.73 27.65
N LYS A 597 28.77 26.27 26.43
CA LYS A 597 29.80 26.07 25.40
C LYS A 597 31.09 26.78 25.80
N ASP A 598 31.01 28.01 26.28
CA ASP A 598 32.19 28.77 26.71
C ASP A 598 32.84 28.15 27.95
N ASP A 599 32.04 27.58 28.87
CA ASP A 599 32.52 26.81 30.01
C ASP A 599 33.22 25.50 29.55
N LEU A 600 32.65 24.76 28.60
CA LEU A 600 33.24 23.55 28.03
C LEU A 600 34.52 23.83 27.23
N MET A 601 34.59 24.96 26.53
CA MET A 601 35.78 25.38 25.79
C MET A 601 36.91 25.78 26.74
N ARG A 602 36.61 26.35 27.92
CA ARG A 602 37.60 26.57 28.99
C ARG A 602 38.04 25.28 29.68
N MET A 603 37.25 24.19 29.61
CA MET A 603 37.60 22.89 30.18
C MET A 603 38.57 22.07 29.32
N ASN A 604 38.71 22.38 28.02
CA ASN A 604 39.59 21.64 27.11
C ASN A 604 41.07 22.08 27.16
N GLU A 605 41.39 23.18 27.85
CA GLU A 605 42.77 23.69 27.91
C GLU A 605 43.61 23.13 29.07
N ASN A 606 43.00 22.58 30.13
CA ASN A 606 43.75 22.24 31.37
C ASN A 606 43.50 20.85 31.98
N ASN A 607 42.97 19.90 31.20
CA ASN A 607 42.92 18.43 31.45
C ASN A 607 42.97 17.87 32.90
N GLU A 608 42.29 18.49 33.86
CA GLU A 608 41.98 17.94 35.19
C GLU A 608 40.59 18.42 35.66
N ILE A 609 39.80 17.49 36.20
CA ILE A 609 38.43 17.74 36.66
C ILE A 609 38.48 18.38 38.06
N PHE A 610 38.15 19.67 38.16
CA PHE A 610 37.83 20.30 39.45
C PHE A 610 36.58 21.19 39.34
N ILE A 611 35.46 20.73 39.88
CA ILE A 611 34.26 21.55 40.05
C ILE A 611 34.43 22.33 41.35
N SER A 612 34.60 23.65 41.27
CA SER A 612 34.68 24.52 42.46
C SER A 612 33.44 24.38 43.34
N ALA A 613 33.64 24.15 44.64
CA ALA A 613 32.58 24.00 45.64
C ALA A 613 31.59 25.19 45.69
N GLU A 614 31.98 26.34 45.16
CA GLU A 614 31.15 27.54 45.08
C GLU A 614 30.08 27.46 43.98
N SER A 615 30.35 26.75 42.88
CA SER A 615 29.35 26.53 41.80
C SER A 615 28.29 25.51 42.24
N LEU A 616 28.69 24.49 43.00
CA LEU A 616 27.81 23.54 43.66
C LEU A 616 26.90 24.23 44.69
N ARG A 617 27.44 25.13 45.53
CA ARG A 617 26.62 25.91 46.49
C ARG A 617 25.60 26.81 45.81
N LYS A 618 25.96 27.50 44.72
CA LYS A 618 25.00 28.35 43.98
C LYS A 618 23.88 27.53 43.35
N ARG A 619 24.19 26.36 42.79
CA ARG A 619 23.19 25.45 42.19
C ARG A 619 22.29 24.80 43.26
N GLN A 620 22.84 24.48 44.43
CA GLN A 620 22.07 23.94 45.55
C GLN A 620 21.08 24.98 46.11
N THR A 621 21.49 26.25 46.21
CA THR A 621 20.64 27.35 46.70
C THR A 621 19.52 27.72 45.72
N ALA A 622 19.76 27.58 44.41
CA ALA A 622 18.75 27.76 43.38
C ALA A 622 17.71 26.62 43.38
N ALA A 623 18.13 25.39 43.66
CA ALA A 623 17.25 24.24 43.79
C ALA A 623 16.36 24.31 45.04
N THR A 624 16.86 24.80 46.19
CA THR A 624 16.03 25.00 47.39
C THR A 624 14.97 26.08 47.19
N LYS A 625 15.29 27.19 46.49
CA LYS A 625 14.30 28.23 46.17
C LYS A 625 13.23 27.76 45.18
N ALA A 626 13.57 26.83 44.28
CA ALA A 626 12.59 26.24 43.37
C ALA A 626 11.69 25.20 44.08
N ALA A 627 12.19 24.52 45.12
CA ALA A 627 11.42 23.57 45.91
C ALA A 627 10.45 24.25 46.90
N GLU A 628 10.82 25.41 47.45
CA GLU A 628 9.94 26.20 48.34
C GLU A 628 8.75 26.86 47.60
N ALA A 629 8.83 26.99 46.26
CA ALA A 629 7.74 27.55 45.45
C ALA A 629 6.60 26.56 45.14
N HIS A 630 6.72 25.27 45.50
CA HIS A 630 5.77 24.23 45.11
C HIS A 630 5.06 23.51 46.27
N HIS A 631 5.24 23.94 47.52
CA HIS A 631 4.53 23.36 48.67
C HIS A 631 4.14 24.41 49.71
N ASN A 632 3.01 25.08 49.47
CA ASN A 632 2.24 25.74 50.52
C ASN A 632 0.98 24.92 50.77
N GLY A 633 0.98 24.13 51.84
CA GLY A 633 -0.19 23.38 52.28
C GLY A 633 0.14 22.37 53.38
N SER A 634 -0.17 22.75 54.61
CA SER A 634 -0.28 21.92 55.84
C SER A 634 0.97 21.72 56.69
N THR A 635 0.88 22.29 57.89
CA THR A 635 1.62 22.09 59.13
C THR A 635 1.56 20.64 59.65
N ASP A 636 2.66 20.10 60.19
CA ASP A 636 2.81 19.85 61.64
C ASP A 636 4.19 19.29 62.05
N HIS A 637 4.54 19.57 63.31
CA HIS A 637 5.80 19.29 64.02
C HIS A 637 6.15 17.80 64.20
N HIS A 638 7.44 17.44 64.21
CA HIS A 638 8.11 16.79 65.36
C HIS A 638 9.63 16.63 65.19
N HIS A 639 10.36 16.93 66.27
CA HIS A 639 11.79 16.69 66.51
C HIS A 639 12.14 15.20 66.64
N HIS A 640 13.31 14.77 66.12
CA HIS A 640 14.28 13.99 66.90
C HIS A 640 15.68 13.91 66.28
N ASN A 641 16.69 14.21 67.10
CA ASN A 641 18.12 13.91 66.90
C ASN A 641 18.40 12.40 66.94
N ASN A 642 19.36 11.91 66.14
CA ASN A 642 20.42 11.00 66.61
C ASN A 642 21.59 10.80 65.63
N HIS A 643 22.77 10.58 66.21
CA HIS A 643 24.10 10.44 65.62
C HIS A 643 24.31 9.20 64.70
N LEU A 644 25.04 9.42 63.59
CA LEU A 644 26.07 8.63 62.85
C LEU A 644 26.12 7.08 62.96
N PRO A 645 26.39 6.35 61.85
CA PRO A 645 27.74 6.34 61.27
C PRO A 645 27.83 6.34 59.72
N SER A 646 29.02 6.67 59.23
CA SER A 646 29.42 6.66 57.83
C SER A 646 29.13 5.32 57.12
N ARG A 647 28.30 5.36 56.08
CA ARG A 647 28.17 4.29 55.08
C ARG A 647 28.33 4.88 53.68
N HIS A 648 29.38 4.48 52.98
CA HIS A 648 29.48 4.61 51.54
C HIS A 648 28.27 3.89 50.89
N LEU A 649 27.45 4.63 50.15
CA LEU A 649 26.37 4.11 49.30
C LEU A 649 26.70 4.41 47.83
N PRO A 650 27.33 3.47 47.09
CA PRO A 650 27.64 3.63 45.67
C PRO A 650 26.38 3.33 44.83
N GLY A 651 25.38 4.20 44.93
CA GLY A 651 24.12 4.00 44.17
C GLY A 651 23.19 5.21 44.11
N ALA A 652 23.28 6.15 45.04
CA ALA A 652 22.46 7.37 45.00
C ALA A 652 22.99 8.41 43.99
N VAL A 653 24.32 8.49 43.84
CA VAL A 653 24.98 9.40 42.88
C VAL A 653 24.79 8.91 41.44
N ASP A 654 24.86 7.59 41.21
CA ASP A 654 24.58 6.99 39.90
C ASP A 654 23.11 7.09 39.49
N GLY A 655 22.17 6.98 40.44
CA GLY A 655 20.75 7.15 40.18
C GLY A 655 20.38 8.59 39.79
N PHE A 656 21.02 9.58 40.41
CA PHE A 656 20.82 11.00 40.09
C PHE A 656 21.49 11.38 38.76
N LEU A 657 22.75 10.96 38.55
CA LEU A 657 23.48 11.18 37.29
C LEU A 657 22.77 10.53 36.11
N LYS A 658 22.24 9.31 36.27
CA LYS A 658 21.46 8.63 35.23
C LYS A 658 20.18 9.40 34.90
N LYS A 659 19.51 9.99 35.90
CA LYS A 659 18.28 10.77 35.70
C LYS A 659 18.55 12.12 35.03
N GLU A 660 19.68 12.78 35.34
CA GLU A 660 20.12 13.99 34.63
C GLU A 660 20.61 13.69 33.20
N ILE A 661 21.33 12.57 32.99
CA ILE A 661 21.75 12.12 31.65
C ILE A 661 20.53 11.77 30.78
N ASP A 662 19.52 11.10 31.35
CA ASP A 662 18.28 10.79 30.65
C ASP A 662 17.46 12.06 30.35
N ALA A 663 17.48 13.06 31.24
CA ALA A 663 16.86 14.37 30.99
C ALA A 663 17.62 15.19 29.92
N LEU A 664 18.95 15.15 29.90
CA LEU A 664 19.81 15.76 28.87
C LEU A 664 19.63 15.07 27.51
N ASN A 665 19.49 13.75 27.48
CA ASN A 665 19.18 13.00 26.26
C ASN A 665 17.76 13.30 25.76
N ALA A 666 16.78 13.43 26.64
CA ALA A 666 15.43 13.85 26.27
C ALA A 666 15.39 15.29 25.71
N LEU A 667 16.18 16.22 26.27
CA LEU A 667 16.32 17.59 25.76
C LEU A 667 17.09 17.65 24.44
N SER A 668 18.16 16.85 24.28
CA SER A 668 18.90 16.70 23.01
C SER A 668 18.01 16.19 21.87
N THR A 669 17.04 15.32 22.21
CA THR A 669 16.05 14.82 21.26
C THR A 669 15.02 15.89 20.86
N GLN A 670 14.72 16.87 21.72
CA GLN A 670 13.86 18.01 21.39
C GLN A 670 14.62 19.13 20.65
N VAL A 671 15.90 19.35 20.96
CA VAL A 671 16.77 20.35 20.31
C VAL A 671 17.12 19.95 18.87
N ASN A 672 17.16 18.65 18.54
CA ASN A 672 17.37 18.18 17.16
C ASN A 672 16.14 18.36 16.23
N VAL A 673 14.98 18.78 16.74
CA VAL A 673 13.77 19.00 15.92
C VAL A 673 13.61 20.47 15.52
N LEU A 674 14.29 21.41 16.19
CA LEU A 674 14.07 22.85 15.98
C LEU A 674 14.88 23.49 14.81
N PRO A 675 16.09 23.03 14.44
CA PRO A 675 16.80 23.57 13.28
C PRO A 675 16.18 23.17 11.93
N ALA A 676 15.39 22.09 11.89
CA ALA A 676 14.77 21.60 10.66
C ALA A 676 13.50 22.38 10.25
N VAL A 677 12.88 23.13 11.17
CA VAL A 677 11.66 23.92 10.89
C VAL A 677 11.96 25.37 10.50
N LEU A 678 13.14 25.90 10.86
CA LEU A 678 13.51 27.31 10.61
C LEU A 678 14.43 27.53 9.39
N SER A 679 14.88 26.48 8.70
CA SER A 679 15.79 26.61 7.55
C SER A 679 15.11 26.78 6.18
N ASN A 680 13.77 26.76 6.08
CA ASN A 680 13.06 26.99 4.82
C ASN A 680 12.13 28.20 4.91
N GLY A 681 12.73 29.37 5.15
CA GLY A 681 12.11 30.66 4.86
C GLY A 681 12.34 31.06 3.41
N HIS A 682 11.29 31.02 2.59
CA HIS A 682 11.15 31.96 1.48
C HIS A 682 9.88 32.78 1.72
N ALA A 683 10.09 34.09 1.78
CA ALA A 683 9.09 35.11 2.05
C ALA A 683 8.02 35.19 0.95
N LYS A 684 6.75 35.08 1.37
CA LYS A 684 5.74 36.14 1.24
C LYS A 684 4.55 35.86 2.15
#